data_AF-A0A2E4F1V3-F1
#
_entry.id   AF-A0A2E4F1V3-F1
#
_cell.length_a   1.000
_cell.length_b   1.000
_cell.length_c   1.000
_cell.angle_alpha   90.00
_cell.angle_beta   90.00
_cell.angle_gamma   90.00
#
_symmetry.space_group_name_H-M   'P 1'
#
loop_
_entity.id
_entity.type
_entity.pdbx_description
1 polymer ?
#
loop_
_entity_poly.entity_id
_entity_poly.type
_entity_poly.pdbx_seq_one_letter_code
_entity_poly.pdbx_strand_id
1 'polypeptide(L)'
;MLPLSKIRQNSIYSSQWLRQLVIGLILIFDSYAGLIHQSGLLVSFGLISGDLRWLLLSFEMFLGSIFLVRLILNNTKAGVKSLLIVTSPIVVVLIGFVILDLVLTGLSRSATINFNLSSIGLSGLYWSAVYLSVAIGLTLTYKVQHFANFAQAEMMLVGSYVALTLMWSDTFYPLATAPKDGIFDWSLLIWASIGAFFITGTIGLLFDRIVYKKLRDKMATSQVMMIASLGVSMVLRAFLFMRFSGASFRFVPDKDWRLTTSTIEVPTERLQLHLGENTDNPLLELVGSVNMYGFAYSKIILVVGIFSALLLLLILLHRTRFGRQMRAVADNADLAASSGINVERVYGSTAFISAGISGIGGALLAAILPINPELGLMLLLPAFAIIVLGSIGSIPGVIIGALIVGALRAISEPILIGAGNALDRPTASGFAEVTPFIFLIGLLLIAPSGIGNAVSNWNIERIRKKRSREISKPNSHGLSSLTSNYSLGSENTSIASVLAEGLFIAKGKMDLAINQFIYLAWKVPLSYLVALSAYLLVPKNYIVQNLQISVPKVHRGIKFSRDSNRGSWIMFFIFLLVLLCVVWLLPSVSSLTKTLQVARIMALVGIFGLAAFSLNLHTGITGMTNFGVIFFVGIGAVTVGLLTAPVETNGYGISPWLATVIAIIIASTAGWFLAYPTARLRMDYFAIVTIALGETLRISLQAEPLLRAGTVTTGIGISNYANPFDDWWNGFPSELTGNLLGLNAPAPYVVLLAIISITCLIGVWLLLSTILSSPWGRILRSIREDELVSQHHGHNILTHKAMSLALGAAIAALAGALWAWLNTNIWPDFMNPVRTTFLIWAAYIVGGRGNNRGMIIGAFLIVIVEFVFNILVVSRGGASLPFHDVTAYLDSIFAWLIQDVGGLIWSAQSIAEVFPRSNVLLSLPSLKLALVGLVIIVALLSSSKGLLPEVPNRPKRTENRHEQATKNGVVDE
;
A
#
# COMPACT_ATOMS: atom_id res chain seq x y z
N MET A 1 19.05 -2.80 -55.75
CA MET A 1 17.67 -2.98 -55.23
C MET A 1 17.74 -3.42 -53.76
N LEU A 2 17.43 -2.52 -52.83
CA LEU A 2 17.27 -2.88 -51.41
C LEU A 2 16.00 -3.74 -51.25
N PRO A 3 16.02 -4.81 -50.45
CA PRO A 3 14.89 -5.74 -50.37
C PRO A 3 13.68 -5.07 -49.71
N LEU A 4 12.53 -5.11 -50.39
CA LEU A 4 11.22 -4.59 -49.95
C LEU A 4 10.76 -5.07 -48.56
N SER A 5 11.32 -6.18 -48.07
CA SER A 5 11.07 -6.68 -46.71
C SER A 5 11.60 -5.74 -45.61
N LYS A 6 12.73 -5.05 -45.84
CA LYS A 6 13.26 -4.03 -44.91
C LYS A 6 12.42 -2.75 -44.88
N ILE A 7 11.81 -2.38 -46.02
CA ILE A 7 10.93 -1.22 -46.11
C ILE A 7 9.59 -1.50 -45.42
N ARG A 8 9.04 -2.72 -45.53
CA ARG A 8 7.77 -3.08 -44.88
C ARG A 8 7.89 -3.18 -43.35
N GLN A 9 9.00 -3.69 -42.81
CA GLN A 9 9.25 -3.64 -41.37
C GLN A 9 9.46 -2.21 -40.86
N ASN A 10 10.23 -1.37 -41.55
CA ASN A 10 10.39 0.04 -41.16
C ASN A 10 9.09 0.87 -41.31
N SER A 11 8.21 0.53 -42.25
CA SER A 11 6.92 1.20 -42.48
C SER A 11 5.88 0.92 -41.38
N ILE A 12 5.88 -0.29 -40.80
CA ILE A 12 4.96 -0.65 -39.71
C ILE A 12 5.36 0.08 -38.41
N TYR A 13 6.67 0.19 -38.13
CA TYR A 13 7.17 0.95 -36.98
C TYR A 13 7.02 2.47 -37.16
N SER A 14 7.18 3.02 -38.38
CA SER A 14 6.94 4.44 -38.63
C SER A 14 5.46 4.83 -38.53
N SER A 15 4.54 3.92 -38.89
CA SER A 15 3.09 4.17 -38.79
C SER A 15 2.57 4.23 -37.36
N GLN A 16 3.07 3.38 -36.45
CA GLN A 16 2.57 3.35 -35.07
C GLN A 16 2.95 4.60 -34.28
N TRP A 17 4.20 5.07 -34.43
CA TRP A 17 4.63 6.33 -33.81
C TRP A 17 3.85 7.53 -34.35
N LEU A 18 3.66 7.60 -35.67
CA LEU A 18 2.94 8.69 -36.30
C LEU A 18 1.47 8.72 -35.87
N ARG A 19 0.81 7.57 -35.76
CA ARG A 19 -0.56 7.47 -35.20
C ARG A 19 -0.64 8.01 -33.77
N GLN A 20 0.34 7.67 -32.93
CA GLN A 20 0.36 8.15 -31.55
C GLN A 20 0.61 9.66 -31.48
N LEU A 21 1.52 10.18 -32.29
CA LEU A 21 1.76 11.62 -32.36
C LEU A 21 0.50 12.37 -32.80
N VAL A 22 -0.16 11.88 -33.86
CA VAL A 22 -1.40 12.48 -34.38
C VAL A 22 -2.51 12.46 -33.32
N ILE A 23 -2.73 11.33 -32.63
CA ILE A 23 -3.73 11.25 -31.55
C ILE A 23 -3.41 12.25 -30.43
N GLY A 24 -2.15 12.31 -30.00
CA GLY A 24 -1.73 13.24 -28.93
C GLY A 24 -1.97 14.70 -29.31
N LEU A 25 -1.62 15.09 -30.54
CA LEU A 25 -1.84 16.45 -31.04
C LEU A 25 -3.33 16.78 -31.21
N ILE A 26 -4.14 15.83 -31.68
CA ILE A 26 -5.59 16.02 -31.81
C ILE A 26 -6.22 16.31 -30.45
N LEU A 27 -5.89 15.53 -29.41
CA LEU A 27 -6.42 15.73 -28.07
C LEU A 27 -6.03 17.10 -27.50
N ILE A 28 -4.78 17.52 -27.68
CA ILE A 28 -4.31 18.84 -27.23
C ILE A 28 -5.01 19.97 -27.98
N PHE A 29 -5.20 19.83 -29.30
CA PHE A 29 -5.82 20.87 -30.11
C PHE A 29 -7.34 20.98 -29.87
N ASP A 30 -8.04 19.85 -29.74
CA ASP A 30 -9.48 19.81 -29.42
C ASP A 30 -9.74 20.43 -28.05
N SER A 31 -8.95 20.03 -27.04
CA SER A 31 -9.07 20.60 -25.69
C SER A 31 -8.69 22.08 -25.64
N TYR A 32 -7.65 22.52 -26.34
CA TYR A 32 -7.28 23.94 -26.45
C TYR A 32 -8.40 24.77 -27.08
N ALA A 33 -8.95 24.33 -28.21
CA ALA A 33 -10.09 24.98 -28.85
C ALA A 33 -11.33 24.98 -27.94
N GLY A 34 -11.52 23.91 -27.15
CA GLY A 34 -12.64 23.77 -26.23
C GLY A 34 -12.56 24.69 -25.03
N LEU A 35 -11.34 24.92 -24.51
CA LEU A 35 -11.07 25.81 -23.37
C LEU A 35 -11.13 27.29 -23.78
N ILE A 36 -10.48 27.69 -24.87
CA ILE A 36 -10.43 29.12 -25.24
C ILE A 36 -11.63 29.53 -26.09
N HIS A 37 -11.87 28.82 -27.20
CA HIS A 37 -12.85 29.22 -28.22
C HIS A 37 -14.22 28.60 -27.98
N GLN A 38 -14.39 27.83 -26.91
CA GLN A 38 -15.59 27.07 -26.62
C GLN A 38 -16.05 26.21 -27.82
N SER A 39 -15.10 25.64 -28.57
CA SER A 39 -15.36 24.82 -29.77
C SER A 39 -14.56 23.52 -29.71
N GLY A 40 -15.12 22.38 -30.12
CA GLY A 40 -14.44 21.09 -30.04
C GLY A 40 -15.41 19.92 -30.00
N LEU A 41 -14.92 18.69 -30.09
CA LEU A 41 -15.75 17.48 -30.11
C LEU A 41 -16.55 17.34 -28.82
N LEU A 42 -15.90 17.43 -27.66
CA LEU A 42 -16.57 17.35 -26.35
C LEU A 42 -17.59 18.47 -26.15
N VAL A 43 -17.32 19.65 -26.67
CA VAL A 43 -18.25 20.80 -26.58
C VAL A 43 -19.46 20.59 -27.49
N SER A 44 -19.23 20.06 -28.70
CA SER A 44 -20.27 19.84 -29.71
C SER A 44 -21.28 18.77 -29.30
N PHE A 45 -20.90 17.82 -28.45
CA PHE A 45 -21.80 16.76 -27.97
C PHE A 45 -22.85 17.26 -26.96
N GLY A 46 -22.69 18.45 -26.36
CA GLY A 46 -23.70 19.11 -25.50
C GLY A 46 -24.15 18.36 -24.22
N LEU A 47 -23.69 17.12 -24.01
CA LEU A 47 -24.10 16.24 -22.91
C LEU A 47 -23.50 16.63 -21.54
N ILE A 48 -22.47 17.47 -21.54
CA ILE A 48 -21.76 17.90 -20.33
C ILE A 48 -21.76 19.43 -20.25
N SER A 49 -22.36 19.97 -19.20
CA SER A 49 -22.49 21.42 -18.96
C SER A 49 -21.78 21.86 -17.68
N GLY A 50 -21.59 23.18 -17.53
CA GLY A 50 -20.99 23.79 -16.33
C GLY A 50 -19.53 23.39 -16.09
N ASP A 51 -19.15 23.29 -14.82
CA ASP A 51 -17.78 23.00 -14.36
C ASP A 51 -17.25 21.65 -14.84
N LEU A 52 -18.12 20.65 -15.03
CA LEU A 52 -17.73 19.32 -15.47
C LEU A 52 -17.11 19.35 -16.87
N ARG A 53 -17.58 20.27 -17.73
CA ARG A 53 -17.03 20.48 -19.07
C ARG A 53 -15.57 20.95 -18.99
N TRP A 54 -15.30 21.97 -18.18
CA TRP A 54 -13.96 22.52 -17.98
C TRP A 54 -12.98 21.48 -17.41
N LEU A 55 -13.45 20.67 -16.46
CA LEU A 55 -12.66 19.58 -15.88
C LEU A 55 -12.31 18.52 -16.94
N LEU A 56 -13.27 18.09 -17.76
CA LEU A 56 -13.02 17.09 -18.80
C LEU A 56 -12.08 17.59 -19.90
N LEU A 57 -12.23 18.84 -20.35
CA LEU A 57 -11.32 19.44 -21.33
C LEU A 57 -9.89 19.56 -20.76
N SER A 58 -9.77 19.96 -19.49
CA SER A 58 -8.48 20.00 -18.78
C SER A 58 -7.83 18.61 -18.70
N PHE A 59 -8.64 17.60 -18.40
CA PHE A 59 -8.19 16.21 -18.31
C PHE A 59 -7.78 15.66 -19.68
N GLU A 60 -8.51 15.97 -20.74
CA GLU A 60 -8.16 15.61 -22.11
C GLU A 60 -6.82 16.23 -22.53
N MET A 61 -6.64 17.54 -22.27
CA MET A 61 -5.39 18.24 -22.55
C MET A 61 -4.21 17.64 -21.79
N PHE A 62 -4.42 17.29 -20.52
CA PHE A 62 -3.43 16.63 -19.67
C PHE A 62 -3.03 15.26 -20.23
N LEU A 63 -4.02 14.43 -20.62
CA LEU A 63 -3.76 13.13 -21.23
C LEU A 63 -3.01 13.25 -22.56
N GLY A 64 -3.41 14.16 -23.44
CA GLY A 64 -2.73 14.43 -24.71
C GLY A 64 -1.27 14.85 -24.49
N SER A 65 -1.04 15.75 -23.52
CA SER A 65 0.29 16.24 -23.16
C SER A 65 1.19 15.14 -22.58
N ILE A 66 0.67 14.32 -21.65
CA ILE A 66 1.38 13.16 -21.10
C ILE A 66 1.73 12.16 -22.20
N PHE A 67 0.81 11.92 -23.13
CA PHE A 67 1.03 10.99 -24.23
C PHE A 67 2.17 11.43 -25.13
N LEU A 68 2.26 12.73 -25.41
CA LEU A 68 3.35 13.34 -26.18
C LEU A 68 4.69 13.22 -25.45
N VAL A 69 4.74 13.55 -24.15
CA VAL A 69 5.95 13.37 -23.31
C VAL A 69 6.42 11.92 -23.35
N ARG A 70 5.51 10.97 -23.19
CA ARG A 70 5.82 9.53 -23.24
C ARG A 70 6.36 9.10 -24.60
N LEU A 71 5.82 9.64 -25.68
CA LEU A 71 6.27 9.38 -27.05
C LEU A 71 7.70 9.89 -27.28
N ILE A 72 8.04 11.10 -26.79
CA ILE A 72 9.41 11.64 -26.83
C ILE A 72 10.37 10.72 -26.07
N LEU A 73 9.99 10.29 -24.86
CA LEU A 73 10.80 9.41 -24.03
C LEU A 73 11.07 8.03 -24.63
N ASN A 74 10.09 7.48 -25.34
CA ASN A 74 10.23 6.16 -25.97
C ASN A 74 11.17 6.17 -27.18
N ASN A 75 11.23 7.28 -27.90
CA ASN A 75 12.03 7.40 -29.13
C ASN A 75 13.45 7.91 -28.92
N THR A 76 13.77 8.36 -27.70
CA THR A 76 15.08 8.95 -27.40
C THR A 76 16.15 7.89 -27.10
N LYS A 77 17.39 8.13 -27.55
CA LYS A 77 18.56 7.29 -27.26
C LYS A 77 18.79 7.11 -25.76
N ALA A 78 19.28 5.94 -25.33
CA ALA A 78 19.39 5.55 -23.91
C ALA A 78 20.06 6.59 -22.99
N GLY A 79 21.14 7.24 -23.43
CA GLY A 79 21.86 8.23 -22.61
C GLY A 79 21.11 9.55 -22.39
N VAL A 80 20.29 9.98 -23.36
CA VAL A 80 19.44 11.18 -23.23
C VAL A 80 18.10 10.81 -22.58
N LYS A 81 17.64 9.57 -22.77
CA LYS A 81 16.44 9.03 -22.14
C LYS A 81 16.52 9.07 -20.61
N SER A 82 17.67 8.73 -20.01
CA SER A 82 17.83 8.84 -18.55
C SER A 82 17.70 10.28 -18.07
N LEU A 83 18.23 11.25 -18.82
CA LEU A 83 18.11 12.68 -18.49
C LEU A 83 16.64 13.13 -18.59
N LEU A 84 15.95 12.78 -19.68
CA LEU A 84 14.55 13.13 -19.87
C LEU A 84 13.61 12.48 -18.84
N ILE A 85 13.90 11.26 -18.37
CA ILE A 85 13.14 10.64 -17.28
C ILE A 85 13.30 11.45 -15.99
N VAL A 86 14.53 11.87 -15.68
CA VAL A 86 14.82 12.67 -14.48
C VAL A 86 14.14 14.05 -14.54
N THR A 87 14.02 14.66 -15.72
CA THR A 87 13.37 15.97 -15.90
C THR A 87 11.86 15.88 -16.13
N SER A 88 11.32 14.71 -16.47
CA SER A 88 9.88 14.53 -16.72
C SER A 88 8.95 14.99 -15.59
N PRO A 89 9.30 14.85 -14.28
CA PRO A 89 8.55 15.48 -13.19
C PRO A 89 8.25 16.96 -13.39
N ILE A 90 9.27 17.72 -13.77
CA ILE A 90 9.19 19.18 -13.92
C ILE A 90 8.31 19.51 -15.13
N VAL A 91 8.47 18.76 -16.22
CA VAL A 91 7.65 18.92 -17.43
C VAL A 91 6.17 18.68 -17.14
N VAL A 92 5.82 17.67 -16.34
CA VAL A 92 4.43 17.39 -15.95
C VAL A 92 3.84 18.53 -15.12
N VAL A 93 4.61 19.09 -14.20
CA VAL A 93 4.17 20.25 -13.39
C VAL A 93 3.95 21.48 -14.28
N LEU A 94 4.86 21.76 -15.22
CA LEU A 94 4.73 22.86 -16.18
C LEU A 94 3.49 22.68 -17.08
N ILE A 95 3.22 21.46 -17.55
CA ILE A 95 1.98 21.15 -18.28
C ILE A 95 0.75 21.51 -17.43
N GLY A 96 0.75 21.17 -16.15
CA GLY A 96 -0.33 21.52 -15.22
C GLY A 96 -0.55 23.03 -15.10
N PHE A 97 0.53 23.82 -15.04
CA PHE A 97 0.44 25.28 -15.03
C PHE A 97 -0.14 25.84 -16.34
N VAL A 98 0.30 25.33 -17.50
CA VAL A 98 -0.24 25.76 -18.80
C VAL A 98 -1.73 25.44 -18.90
N ILE A 99 -2.16 24.26 -18.45
CA ILE A 99 -3.59 23.89 -18.42
C ILE A 99 -4.36 24.86 -17.52
N LEU A 100 -3.83 25.12 -16.31
CA LEU A 100 -4.49 26.02 -15.37
C LEU A 100 -4.65 27.44 -15.93
N ASP A 101 -3.62 27.96 -16.59
CA ASP A 101 -3.63 29.27 -17.24
C ASP A 101 -4.69 29.33 -18.35
N LEU A 102 -4.76 28.30 -19.20
CA LEU A 102 -5.76 28.19 -20.27
C LEU A 102 -7.19 28.08 -19.74
N VAL A 103 -7.38 27.35 -18.63
CA VAL A 103 -8.69 27.23 -17.97
C VAL A 103 -9.14 28.57 -17.40
N LEU A 104 -8.25 29.29 -16.69
CA LEU A 104 -8.56 30.60 -16.13
C LEU A 104 -8.84 31.63 -17.23
N THR A 105 -8.06 31.61 -18.31
CA THR A 105 -8.27 32.46 -19.48
C THR A 105 -9.61 32.15 -20.15
N GLY A 106 -9.94 30.87 -20.36
CA GLY A 106 -11.22 30.46 -20.94
C GLY A 106 -12.44 30.80 -20.09
N LEU A 107 -12.26 30.86 -18.76
CA LEU A 107 -13.29 31.27 -17.80
C LEU A 107 -13.37 32.80 -17.59
N SER A 108 -12.48 33.58 -18.23
CA SER A 108 -12.32 35.02 -17.97
C SER A 108 -12.10 35.33 -16.49
N ARG A 109 -11.27 34.52 -15.84
CA ARG A 109 -10.86 34.70 -14.43
C ARG A 109 -9.35 34.89 -14.35
N SER A 110 -8.91 35.59 -13.33
CA SER A 110 -7.50 35.76 -13.02
C SER A 110 -7.16 35.20 -11.66
N ALA A 111 -5.97 34.60 -11.54
CA ALA A 111 -5.45 34.09 -10.28
C ALA A 111 -4.04 34.65 -10.04
N THR A 112 -3.80 35.14 -8.82
CA THR A 112 -2.47 35.55 -8.37
C THR A 112 -1.94 34.52 -7.38
N ILE A 113 -0.94 33.76 -7.79
CA ILE A 113 -0.32 32.73 -6.97
C ILE A 113 0.98 33.27 -6.39
N ASN A 114 1.03 33.35 -5.06
CA ASN A 114 2.15 33.91 -4.34
C ASN A 114 3.10 32.80 -3.86
N PHE A 115 4.31 32.76 -4.42
CA PHE A 115 5.37 31.86 -3.98
C PHE A 115 6.38 32.62 -3.13
N ASN A 116 6.46 32.26 -1.85
CA ASN A 116 7.55 32.71 -0.99
C ASN A 116 8.72 31.73 -1.14
N LEU A 117 9.80 32.14 -1.82
CA LEU A 117 10.88 31.25 -2.24
C LEU A 117 11.55 30.56 -1.04
N SER A 118 11.87 31.32 0.01
CA SER A 118 12.52 30.78 1.20
C SER A 118 11.59 29.84 1.97
N SER A 119 10.30 30.19 2.06
CA SER A 119 9.28 29.33 2.67
C SER A 119 9.12 28.01 1.94
N ILE A 120 9.03 28.03 0.60
CA ILE A 120 8.84 26.82 -0.21
C ILE A 120 10.07 25.93 -0.17
N GLY A 121 11.27 26.51 -0.29
CA GLY A 121 12.52 25.74 -0.22
C GLY A 121 12.67 25.03 1.13
N LEU A 122 12.51 25.76 2.24
CA LEU A 122 12.67 25.21 3.59
C LEU A 122 11.52 24.29 4.00
N SER A 123 10.27 24.63 3.64
CA SER A 123 9.12 23.74 3.86
C SER A 123 9.21 22.47 3.01
N GLY A 124 9.75 22.57 1.79
CA GLY A 124 10.02 21.43 0.92
C GLY A 124 11.07 20.50 1.54
N LEU A 125 12.16 21.03 2.09
CA LEU A 125 13.15 20.25 2.83
C LEU A 125 12.56 19.60 4.09
N TYR A 126 11.72 20.33 4.82
CA TYR A 126 10.98 19.81 5.97
C TYR A 126 10.12 18.59 5.60
N TRP A 127 9.22 18.72 4.61
CA TRP A 127 8.38 17.60 4.18
C TRP A 127 9.21 16.45 3.60
N SER A 128 10.31 16.76 2.91
CA SER A 128 11.27 15.76 2.43
C SER A 128 11.82 14.95 3.60
N ALA A 129 12.31 15.59 4.65
CA ALA A 129 12.87 14.91 5.82
C ALA A 129 11.83 14.04 6.56
N VAL A 130 10.61 14.56 6.75
CA VAL A 130 9.51 13.81 7.37
C VAL A 130 9.22 12.51 6.61
N TYR A 131 8.93 12.61 5.31
CA TYR A 131 8.58 11.43 4.51
C TYR A 131 9.79 10.50 4.26
N LEU A 132 10.99 11.07 4.16
CA LEU A 132 12.24 10.32 3.99
C LEU A 132 12.50 9.39 5.18
N SER A 133 12.17 9.78 6.40
CA SER A 133 12.35 8.95 7.60
C SER A 133 11.58 7.61 7.54
N VAL A 134 10.39 7.62 6.94
CA VAL A 134 9.58 6.40 6.69
C VAL A 134 10.08 5.69 5.43
N ALA A 135 10.34 6.44 4.36
CA ALA A 135 10.73 5.90 3.07
C ALA A 135 12.08 5.15 3.12
N ILE A 136 13.05 5.61 3.90
CA ILE A 136 14.34 4.92 4.11
C ILE A 136 14.10 3.56 4.78
N GLY A 137 13.30 3.52 5.84
CA GLY A 137 13.01 2.28 6.58
C GLY A 137 12.32 1.25 5.69
N LEU A 138 11.31 1.69 4.91
CA LEU A 138 10.64 0.87 3.91
C LEU A 138 11.60 0.40 2.79
N THR A 139 12.50 1.27 2.34
CA THR A 139 13.48 0.92 1.30
C THR A 139 14.45 -0.14 1.79
N LEU A 140 14.91 -0.02 3.03
CA LEU A 140 15.85 -0.95 3.64
C LEU A 140 15.21 -2.33 3.85
N THR A 141 13.99 -2.35 4.40
CA THR A 141 13.22 -3.60 4.57
C THR A 141 12.94 -4.24 3.23
N TYR A 142 12.46 -3.51 2.23
CA TYR A 142 12.21 -4.08 0.90
C TYR A 142 13.48 -4.59 0.22
N LYS A 143 14.58 -3.84 0.30
CA LYS A 143 15.84 -4.22 -0.34
C LYS A 143 16.34 -5.57 0.15
N VAL A 144 16.23 -5.84 1.45
CA VAL A 144 16.78 -7.05 2.06
C VAL A 144 15.73 -8.16 2.16
N GLN A 145 14.49 -7.83 2.51
CA GLN A 145 13.43 -8.81 2.82
C GLN A 145 12.40 -9.01 1.69
N HIS A 146 12.46 -8.21 0.61
CA HIS A 146 11.60 -8.33 -0.58
C HIS A 146 10.08 -8.24 -0.33
N PHE A 147 9.65 -7.41 0.62
CA PHE A 147 8.24 -7.02 0.79
C PHE A 147 8.12 -5.59 1.32
N ALA A 148 6.96 -4.96 1.08
CA ALA A 148 6.65 -3.65 1.64
C ALA A 148 6.07 -3.79 3.06
N ASN A 149 6.75 -3.27 4.07
CA ASN A 149 6.32 -3.32 5.47
C ASN A 149 5.40 -2.14 5.83
N PHE A 150 4.08 -2.32 5.76
CA PHE A 150 3.11 -1.27 6.07
C PHE A 150 3.14 -0.79 7.54
N ALA A 151 3.72 -1.56 8.45
CA ALA A 151 3.89 -1.14 9.85
C ALA A 151 4.97 -0.06 10.03
N GLN A 152 5.75 0.29 9.00
CA GLN A 152 6.87 1.20 9.13
C GLN A 152 6.47 2.62 9.61
N ALA A 153 5.34 3.15 9.15
CA ALA A 153 4.86 4.44 9.62
C ALA A 153 4.32 4.39 11.06
N GLU A 154 3.83 3.23 11.51
CA GLU A 154 3.48 3.04 12.92
C GLU A 154 4.74 3.03 13.80
N MET A 155 5.86 2.50 13.32
CA MET A 155 7.14 2.60 14.05
C MET A 155 7.56 4.06 14.25
N MET A 156 7.29 4.91 13.26
CA MET A 156 7.47 6.35 13.41
C MET A 156 6.55 6.91 14.50
N LEU A 157 5.26 6.60 14.50
CA LEU A 157 4.34 7.05 15.55
C LEU A 157 4.73 6.56 16.94
N VAL A 158 5.14 5.30 17.08
CA VAL A 158 5.67 4.77 18.33
C VAL A 158 6.85 5.64 18.81
N GLY A 159 7.75 6.03 17.91
CA GLY A 159 8.84 6.96 18.23
C GLY A 159 8.36 8.33 18.70
N SER A 160 7.32 8.88 18.07
CA SER A 160 6.68 10.13 18.52
C SER A 160 6.12 10.02 19.94
N TYR A 161 5.44 8.92 20.24
CA TYR A 161 4.86 8.67 21.56
C TYR A 161 5.92 8.34 22.62
N VAL A 162 7.03 7.70 22.25
CA VAL A 162 8.19 7.55 23.14
C VAL A 162 8.72 8.92 23.56
N ALA A 163 8.88 9.86 22.62
CA ALA A 163 9.28 11.23 22.94
C ALA A 163 8.29 11.91 23.90
N LEU A 164 6.98 11.82 23.63
CA LEU A 164 5.93 12.35 24.51
C LEU A 164 5.99 11.74 25.92
N THR A 165 6.17 10.43 26.05
CA THR A 165 6.29 9.79 27.37
C THR A 165 7.52 10.23 28.14
N LEU A 166 8.64 10.45 27.45
CA LEU A 166 9.87 10.92 28.09
C LEU A 166 9.72 12.35 28.61
N MET A 167 9.04 13.23 27.88
CA MET A 167 8.71 14.59 28.34
C MET A 167 7.90 14.60 29.64
N TRP A 168 6.98 13.64 29.78
CA TRP A 168 6.16 13.49 30.98
C TRP A 168 6.81 12.64 32.08
N SER A 169 8.04 12.17 31.90
CA SER A 169 8.74 11.42 32.95
C SER A 169 9.23 12.34 34.05
N ASP A 170 9.27 11.86 35.30
CA ASP A 170 9.66 12.67 36.46
C ASP A 170 11.08 13.26 36.31
N THR A 171 11.95 12.56 35.58
CA THR A 171 13.33 13.00 35.28
C THR A 171 13.37 14.23 34.39
N PHE A 172 12.47 14.34 33.41
CA PHE A 172 12.53 15.38 32.38
C PHE A 172 11.35 16.38 32.46
N TYR A 173 10.33 16.11 33.26
CA TYR A 173 9.19 17.00 33.49
C TYR A 173 9.58 18.39 34.02
N PRO A 174 10.58 18.54 34.92
CA PRO A 174 11.04 19.86 35.35
C PRO A 174 11.48 20.75 34.18
N LEU A 175 12.09 20.16 33.14
CA LEU A 175 12.56 20.85 31.95
C LEU A 175 11.37 21.30 31.08
N ALA A 176 10.35 20.46 30.91
CA ALA A 176 9.15 20.80 30.15
C ALA A 176 8.33 21.95 30.78
N THR A 177 8.45 22.14 32.10
CA THR A 177 7.76 23.22 32.83
C THR A 177 8.62 24.44 33.09
N ALA A 178 9.91 24.39 32.70
CA ALA A 178 10.90 25.44 32.96
C ALA A 178 10.41 26.84 32.53
N PRO A 179 10.85 27.89 33.24
CA PRO A 179 10.65 29.26 32.79
C PRO A 179 11.43 29.52 31.51
N LYS A 180 10.95 30.48 30.73
CA LYS A 180 11.62 30.91 29.49
C LYS A 180 12.95 31.56 29.82
N ASP A 181 14.03 31.04 29.27
CA ASP A 181 15.40 31.51 29.55
C ASP A 181 16.21 31.79 28.27
N GLY A 182 15.65 31.48 27.09
CA GLY A 182 16.25 31.70 25.78
C GLY A 182 17.33 30.69 25.41
N ILE A 183 17.56 29.65 26.22
CA ILE A 183 18.58 28.63 25.98
C ILE A 183 17.90 27.29 25.69
N PHE A 184 18.19 26.74 24.52
CA PHE A 184 17.61 25.48 24.10
C PHE A 184 18.16 24.29 24.90
N ASP A 185 17.26 23.48 25.46
CA ASP A 185 17.62 22.21 26.09
C ASP A 185 17.72 21.05 25.07
N TRP A 186 18.96 20.69 24.72
CA TRP A 186 19.29 19.59 23.82
C TRP A 186 19.16 18.21 24.47
N SER A 187 19.19 18.12 25.80
CA SER A 187 19.35 16.85 26.51
C SER A 187 18.16 15.92 26.28
N LEU A 188 16.94 16.39 26.56
CA LEU A 188 15.70 15.64 26.39
C LEU A 188 15.48 15.25 24.92
N LEU A 189 15.79 16.11 23.96
CA LEU A 189 15.65 15.77 22.55
C LEU A 189 16.57 14.63 22.11
N ILE A 190 17.83 14.66 22.55
CA ILE A 190 18.81 13.61 22.24
C ILE A 190 18.36 12.29 22.87
N TRP A 191 17.96 12.31 24.14
CA TRP A 191 17.43 11.12 24.83
C TRP A 191 16.14 10.61 24.20
N ALA A 192 15.24 11.50 23.77
CA ALA A 192 14.03 11.13 23.05
C ALA A 192 14.36 10.46 21.70
N SER A 193 15.33 10.99 20.97
CA SER A 193 15.76 10.42 19.69
C SER A 193 16.43 9.05 19.86
N ILE A 194 17.32 8.91 20.84
CA ILE A 194 17.99 7.64 21.18
C ILE A 194 16.97 6.62 21.69
N GLY A 195 16.13 7.01 22.65
CA GLY A 195 15.06 6.17 23.20
C GLY A 195 14.10 5.70 22.11
N ALA A 196 13.67 6.60 21.24
CA ALA A 196 12.84 6.25 20.09
C ALA A 196 13.54 5.27 19.16
N PHE A 197 14.83 5.47 18.83
CA PHE A 197 15.59 4.54 17.99
C PHE A 197 15.63 3.12 18.57
N PHE A 198 15.99 2.98 19.85
CA PHE A 198 16.14 1.67 20.47
C PHE A 198 14.81 0.97 20.75
N ILE A 199 13.79 1.70 21.23
CA ILE A 199 12.47 1.12 21.53
C ILE A 199 11.81 0.67 20.23
N THR A 200 11.73 1.55 19.21
CA THR A 200 11.12 1.19 17.92
C THR A 200 11.91 0.12 17.19
N GLY A 201 13.25 0.17 17.23
CA GLY A 201 14.11 -0.88 16.70
C GLY A 201 13.85 -2.24 17.35
N THR A 202 13.71 -2.27 18.67
CA THR A 202 13.40 -3.51 19.42
C THR A 202 12.01 -4.04 19.08
N ILE A 203 11.01 -3.15 18.97
CA ILE A 203 9.65 -3.52 18.54
C ILE A 203 9.67 -4.08 17.10
N GLY A 204 10.43 -3.46 16.20
CA GLY A 204 10.62 -3.95 14.83
C GLY A 204 11.24 -5.36 14.79
N LEU A 205 12.29 -5.59 15.58
CA LEU A 205 12.93 -6.90 15.74
C LEU A 205 11.97 -7.94 16.34
N LEU A 206 11.16 -7.54 17.33
CA LEU A 206 10.17 -8.40 17.97
C LEU A 206 9.12 -8.89 16.97
N PHE A 207 8.55 -7.99 16.17
CA PHE A 207 7.58 -8.36 15.14
C PHE A 207 8.20 -9.19 14.02
N ASP A 208 9.45 -8.90 13.64
CA ASP A 208 10.17 -9.77 12.71
C ASP A 208 10.29 -11.19 13.25
N ARG A 209 10.65 -11.36 14.52
CA ARG A 209 10.82 -12.69 15.13
C ARG A 209 9.49 -13.42 15.37
N ILE A 210 8.44 -12.71 15.79
CA ILE A 210 7.15 -13.31 16.16
C ILE A 210 6.29 -13.61 14.92
N VAL A 211 6.29 -12.71 13.93
CA VAL A 211 5.39 -12.74 12.78
C VAL A 211 6.13 -13.10 11.51
N TYR A 212 7.06 -12.25 11.06
CA TYR A 212 7.61 -12.37 9.70
C TYR A 212 8.50 -13.60 9.54
N LYS A 213 9.34 -13.90 10.53
CA LYS A 213 10.17 -15.11 10.56
C LYS A 213 9.33 -16.37 10.39
N LYS A 214 8.27 -16.52 11.20
CA LYS A 214 7.40 -17.70 11.14
C LYS A 214 6.69 -17.84 9.80
N LEU A 215 6.38 -16.73 9.14
CA LEU A 215 5.80 -16.75 7.79
C LEU A 215 6.85 -17.11 6.72
N ARG A 216 8.08 -16.60 6.85
CA ARG A 216 9.22 -16.97 5.99
C ARG A 216 9.53 -18.46 6.10
N ASP A 217 9.55 -19.01 7.31
CA ASP A 217 9.78 -20.44 7.58
C ASP A 217 8.70 -21.32 6.91
N LYS A 218 7.50 -20.77 6.67
CA LYS A 218 6.39 -21.43 5.95
C LYS A 218 6.39 -21.15 4.43
N MET A 219 7.45 -20.55 3.88
CA MET A 219 7.56 -20.14 2.48
C MET A 219 6.38 -19.28 2.02
N ALA A 220 5.90 -18.39 2.91
CA ALA A 220 4.85 -17.45 2.54
C ALA A 220 5.33 -16.52 1.42
N THR A 221 4.43 -16.19 0.49
CA THR A 221 4.75 -15.24 -0.58
C THR A 221 4.92 -13.82 -0.02
N SER A 222 5.66 -12.96 -0.74
CA SER A 222 5.82 -11.54 -0.36
C SER A 222 4.48 -10.82 -0.14
N GLN A 223 3.45 -11.20 -0.88
CA GLN A 223 2.08 -10.69 -0.72
C GLN A 223 1.52 -11.00 0.68
N VAL A 224 1.70 -12.22 1.17
CA VAL A 224 1.25 -12.64 2.50
C VAL A 224 2.02 -11.90 3.59
N MET A 225 3.32 -11.68 3.41
CA MET A 225 4.13 -10.90 4.35
C MET A 225 3.70 -9.43 4.41
N MET A 226 3.39 -8.84 3.25
CA MET A 226 2.83 -7.49 3.14
C MET A 226 1.48 -7.37 3.87
N ILE A 227 0.59 -8.35 3.69
CA ILE A 227 -0.69 -8.41 4.42
C ILE A 227 -0.49 -8.56 5.93
N ALA A 228 0.44 -9.42 6.36
CA ALA A 228 0.76 -9.57 7.78
C ALA A 228 1.26 -8.26 8.40
N SER A 229 2.00 -7.45 7.64
CA SER A 229 2.47 -6.14 8.10
C SER A 229 1.36 -5.11 8.31
N LEU A 230 0.25 -5.22 7.57
CA LEU A 230 -0.96 -4.44 7.85
C LEU A 230 -1.63 -4.88 9.15
N GLY A 231 -1.67 -6.18 9.43
CA GLY A 231 -2.13 -6.70 10.71
C GLY A 231 -1.29 -6.16 11.88
N VAL A 232 0.04 -6.15 11.71
CA VAL A 232 0.98 -5.57 12.71
C VAL A 232 0.74 -4.08 12.89
N SER A 233 0.53 -3.34 11.79
CA SER A 233 0.20 -1.91 11.83
C SER A 233 -1.09 -1.63 12.63
N MET A 234 -2.16 -2.41 12.40
CA MET A 234 -3.42 -2.25 13.14
C MET A 234 -3.26 -2.53 14.63
N VAL A 235 -2.48 -3.56 14.99
CA VAL A 235 -2.18 -3.89 16.38
C VAL A 235 -1.39 -2.76 17.05
N LEU A 236 -0.32 -2.28 16.41
CA LEU A 236 0.47 -1.16 16.92
C LEU A 236 -0.36 0.11 17.11
N ARG A 237 -1.12 0.49 16.08
CA ARG A 237 -2.00 1.67 16.14
C ARG A 237 -3.03 1.56 17.25
N ALA A 238 -3.67 0.39 17.37
CA ALA A 238 -4.67 0.18 18.40
C ALA A 238 -4.07 0.30 19.81
N PHE A 239 -2.87 -0.22 20.04
CA PHE A 239 -2.16 -0.03 21.31
C PHE A 239 -1.86 1.44 21.59
N LEU A 240 -1.41 2.20 20.58
CA LEU A 240 -1.19 3.64 20.71
C LEU A 240 -2.48 4.38 21.06
N PHE A 241 -3.59 4.09 20.39
CA PHE A 241 -4.90 4.66 20.71
C PHE A 241 -5.38 4.32 22.11
N MET A 242 -5.21 3.06 22.55
CA MET A 242 -5.63 2.67 23.89
C MET A 242 -4.77 3.37 24.94
N ARG A 243 -3.44 3.45 24.77
CA ARG A 243 -2.52 4.04 25.75
C ARG A 243 -2.53 5.56 25.79
N PHE A 244 -2.70 6.23 24.65
CA PHE A 244 -2.56 7.69 24.51
C PHE A 244 -3.88 8.41 24.16
N SER A 245 -4.98 7.66 24.06
CA SER A 245 -6.27 8.17 23.59
C SER A 245 -6.20 8.72 22.15
N GLY A 246 -7.31 9.26 21.65
CA GLY A 246 -7.34 10.05 20.42
C GLY A 246 -6.89 11.50 20.60
N ALA A 247 -6.40 11.86 21.78
CA ALA A 247 -5.98 13.21 22.10
C ALA A 247 -4.67 13.55 21.35
N SER A 248 -4.64 14.76 20.81
CA SER A 248 -3.49 15.26 20.06
C SER A 248 -2.53 15.99 21.00
N PHE A 249 -1.35 15.41 21.22
CA PHE A 249 -0.31 16.01 22.06
C PHE A 249 0.88 16.42 21.22
N ARG A 250 1.58 17.47 21.67
CA ARG A 250 2.82 17.93 21.04
C ARG A 250 3.96 17.80 22.04
N PHE A 251 5.06 17.20 21.59
CA PHE A 251 6.28 17.08 22.38
C PHE A 251 6.96 18.44 22.38
N VAL A 252 7.06 19.09 23.52
CA VAL A 252 7.65 20.42 23.63
C VAL A 252 8.60 20.36 24.83
N PRO A 253 9.90 20.12 24.59
CA PRO A 253 10.85 19.90 25.69
C PRO A 253 11.08 21.18 26.51
N ASP A 254 10.84 22.35 25.93
CA ASP A 254 10.98 23.66 26.56
C ASP A 254 9.93 24.64 25.96
N LYS A 255 9.39 25.55 26.77
CA LYS A 255 8.42 26.57 26.35
C LYS A 255 8.98 27.51 25.29
N ASP A 256 10.29 27.75 25.27
CA ASP A 256 10.92 28.61 24.26
C ASP A 256 10.80 28.02 22.85
N TRP A 257 10.63 26.71 22.75
CA TRP A 257 10.31 25.99 21.50
C TRP A 257 8.97 26.40 20.87
N ARG A 258 8.01 26.90 21.67
CA ARG A 258 6.69 27.35 21.18
C ARG A 258 6.71 28.79 20.67
N LEU A 259 7.79 29.53 20.91
CA LEU A 259 7.84 30.94 20.54
C LEU A 259 7.87 31.06 19.02
N THR A 260 6.98 31.88 18.49
CA THR A 260 7.06 32.30 17.08
C THR A 260 8.34 33.10 16.80
N THR A 261 9.01 33.62 17.83
CA THR A 261 10.30 34.32 17.73
C THR A 261 11.50 33.38 17.64
N SER A 262 11.37 32.08 17.97
CA SER A 262 12.47 31.11 17.90
C SER A 262 12.67 30.60 16.46
N THR A 263 12.93 31.54 15.56
CA THR A 263 13.04 31.31 14.13
C THR A 263 14.33 31.91 13.61
N ILE A 264 14.92 31.27 12.61
CA ILE A 264 15.93 31.93 11.79
C ILE A 264 15.19 32.73 10.74
N GLU A 265 15.39 34.04 10.76
CA GLU A 265 14.89 34.93 9.73
C GLU A 265 15.72 34.75 8.47
N VAL A 266 15.07 34.24 7.42
CA VAL A 266 15.69 34.05 6.12
C VAL A 266 15.15 35.12 5.17
N PRO A 267 16.01 35.93 4.53
CA PRO A 267 15.55 36.88 3.53
C PRO A 267 14.79 36.13 2.45
N THR A 268 13.68 36.69 1.99
CA THR A 268 12.85 36.03 0.99
C THR A 268 12.35 37.00 -0.04
N GLU A 269 12.28 36.50 -1.26
CA GLU A 269 11.61 37.14 -2.37
C GLU A 269 10.23 36.49 -2.56
N ARG A 270 9.24 37.29 -2.97
CA ARG A 270 7.93 36.79 -3.39
C ARG A 270 7.93 36.76 -4.92
N LEU A 271 7.74 35.57 -5.46
CA LEU A 271 7.44 35.37 -6.86
C LEU A 271 5.93 35.30 -7.02
N GLN A 272 5.35 36.28 -7.70
CA GLN A 272 3.94 36.30 -8.03
C GLN A 272 3.76 35.75 -9.44
N LEU A 273 2.97 34.68 -9.55
CA LEU A 273 2.49 34.18 -10.84
C LEU A 273 1.09 34.72 -11.08
N HIS A 274 0.96 35.50 -12.14
CA HIS A 274 -0.33 35.99 -12.64
C HIS A 274 -0.78 35.03 -13.74
N LEU A 275 -1.88 34.31 -13.51
CA LEU A 275 -2.48 33.38 -14.48
C LEU A 275 -3.86 33.87 -14.91
N GLY A 276 -4.27 33.50 -16.13
CA GLY A 276 -5.56 33.84 -16.72
C GLY A 276 -5.60 35.18 -17.46
N GLU A 277 -6.75 35.82 -17.47
CA GLU A 277 -6.99 37.09 -18.18
C GLU A 277 -6.38 38.27 -17.39
N ASN A 278 -5.06 38.45 -17.48
CA ASN A 278 -4.33 39.58 -16.89
C ASN A 278 -3.55 40.33 -17.98
N THR A 279 -4.09 41.45 -18.45
CA THR A 279 -3.44 42.30 -19.46
C THR A 279 -2.41 43.27 -18.88
N ASP A 280 -2.48 43.53 -17.57
CA ASP A 280 -1.82 44.68 -16.96
C ASP A 280 -0.53 44.31 -16.20
N ASN A 281 -0.39 43.05 -15.79
CA ASN A 281 0.76 42.55 -15.04
C ASN A 281 1.53 41.46 -15.82
N PRO A 282 2.87 41.38 -15.71
CA PRO A 282 3.63 40.29 -16.31
C PRO A 282 3.27 38.93 -15.66
N LEU A 283 3.36 37.85 -16.45
CA LEU A 283 3.11 36.46 -15.99
C LEU A 283 3.90 36.11 -14.72
N LEU A 284 5.12 36.61 -14.62
CA LEU A 284 6.03 36.43 -13.49
C LEU A 284 6.49 37.80 -13.00
N GLU A 285 6.21 38.13 -11.75
CA GLU A 285 6.73 39.33 -11.09
C GLU A 285 7.50 38.94 -9.83
N LEU A 286 8.76 39.37 -9.73
CA LEU A 286 9.52 39.31 -8.48
C LEU A 286 9.29 40.60 -7.70
N VAL A 287 8.55 40.49 -6.61
CA VAL A 287 8.28 41.63 -5.73
C VAL A 287 9.33 41.67 -4.62
N GLY A 288 10.20 42.68 -4.69
CA GLY A 288 11.24 42.96 -3.71
C GLY A 288 10.71 43.73 -2.51
N SER A 289 10.02 43.05 -1.59
CA SER A 289 10.01 43.36 -0.15
C SER A 289 8.98 42.47 0.53
N VAL A 290 9.48 41.57 1.37
CA VAL A 290 8.66 40.63 2.10
C VAL A 290 9.23 40.55 3.50
N ASN A 291 8.35 40.56 4.51
CA ASN A 291 8.76 40.22 5.87
C ASN A 291 9.62 38.96 5.84
N MET A 292 10.75 38.98 6.54
CA MET A 292 11.67 37.85 6.57
C MET A 292 10.92 36.57 6.93
N TYR A 293 11.25 35.47 6.26
CA TYR A 293 10.60 34.20 6.55
C TYR A 293 11.24 33.58 7.79
N GLY A 294 10.49 33.54 8.89
CA GLY A 294 10.90 32.87 10.11
C GLY A 294 10.78 31.35 9.99
N PHE A 295 11.91 30.66 9.79
CA PHE A 295 11.95 29.20 9.83
C PHE A 295 12.28 28.71 11.24
N ALA A 296 11.32 28.03 11.88
CA ALA A 296 11.45 27.59 13.27
C ALA A 296 12.61 26.62 13.49
N TYR A 297 13.37 26.80 14.57
CA TYR A 297 14.49 25.91 14.95
C TYR A 297 14.07 24.44 15.02
N SER A 298 12.85 24.17 15.47
CA SER A 298 12.27 22.84 15.52
C SER A 298 12.24 22.12 14.17
N LYS A 299 11.91 22.84 13.09
CA LYS A 299 11.91 22.30 11.73
C LYS A 299 13.33 22.04 11.23
N ILE A 300 14.28 22.90 11.57
CA ILE A 300 15.70 22.73 11.23
C ILE A 300 16.26 21.46 11.87
N ILE A 301 16.00 21.27 13.17
CA ILE A 301 16.49 20.11 13.92
C ILE A 301 15.95 18.81 13.33
N LEU A 302 14.68 18.78 12.92
CA LEU A 302 14.13 17.62 12.21
C LEU A 302 14.89 17.34 10.91
N VAL A 303 15.08 18.37 10.06
CA VAL A 303 15.78 18.22 8.78
C VAL A 303 17.21 17.72 9.02
N VAL A 304 17.98 18.41 9.86
CA VAL A 304 19.37 18.04 10.17
C VAL A 304 19.44 16.66 10.80
N GLY A 305 18.55 16.34 11.75
CA GLY A 305 18.52 15.06 12.45
C GLY A 305 18.29 13.89 11.49
N ILE A 306 17.32 14.00 10.57
CA ILE A 306 17.03 12.96 9.58
C ILE A 306 18.15 12.81 8.55
N PHE A 307 18.67 13.91 7.99
CA PHE A 307 19.75 13.82 7.00
C PHE A 307 21.05 13.30 7.62
N SER A 308 21.32 13.63 8.89
CA SER A 308 22.42 13.05 9.68
C SER A 308 22.23 11.55 9.92
N ALA A 309 21.03 11.11 10.31
CA ALA A 309 20.71 9.69 10.47
C ALA A 309 20.87 8.91 9.15
N LEU A 310 20.47 9.52 8.03
CA LEU A 310 20.70 8.95 6.70
C LEU A 310 22.20 8.88 6.35
N LEU A 311 22.98 9.92 6.63
CA LEU A 311 24.41 9.92 6.38
C LEU A 311 25.11 8.80 7.18
N LEU A 312 24.73 8.61 8.45
CA LEU A 312 25.19 7.50 9.28
C LEU A 312 24.77 6.15 8.70
N LEU A 313 23.53 6.00 8.23
CA LEU A 313 23.08 4.77 7.55
C LEU A 313 23.91 4.49 6.29
N LEU A 314 24.20 5.51 5.47
CA LEU A 314 25.01 5.35 4.26
C LEU A 314 26.43 4.91 4.57
N ILE A 315 27.04 5.48 5.61
CA ILE A 315 28.34 5.05 6.13
C ILE A 315 28.25 3.59 6.59
N LEU A 316 27.22 3.23 7.37
CA LEU A 316 27.01 1.86 7.83
C LEU A 316 26.91 0.89 6.65
N LEU A 317 26.13 1.19 5.62
CA LEU A 317 25.92 0.30 4.48
C LEU A 317 27.15 0.15 3.55
N HIS A 318 27.93 1.22 3.36
CA HIS A 318 29.06 1.22 2.44
C HIS A 318 30.39 0.85 3.08
N ARG A 319 30.61 1.22 4.35
CA ARG A 319 31.90 1.08 5.03
C ARG A 319 31.99 -0.13 5.96
N THR A 320 30.87 -0.65 6.48
CA THR A 320 30.92 -1.71 7.50
C THR A 320 30.80 -3.13 6.93
N ARG A 321 31.28 -4.13 7.69
CA ARG A 321 31.12 -5.56 7.36
C ARG A 321 29.65 -5.95 7.32
N PHE A 322 28.86 -5.45 8.26
CA PHE A 322 27.42 -5.69 8.33
C PHE A 322 26.70 -5.15 7.09
N GLY A 323 27.05 -3.94 6.63
CA GLY A 323 26.55 -3.39 5.36
C GLY A 323 26.89 -4.22 4.12
N ARG A 324 28.04 -4.90 4.10
CA ARG A 324 28.38 -5.85 3.02
C ARG A 324 27.52 -7.11 3.08
N GLN A 325 27.27 -7.65 4.28
CA GLN A 325 26.36 -8.79 4.47
C GLN A 325 24.93 -8.46 4.03
N MET A 326 24.40 -7.28 4.41
CA MET A 326 23.08 -6.82 3.98
C MET A 326 22.96 -6.75 2.46
N ARG A 327 23.99 -6.24 1.77
CA ARG A 327 24.02 -6.18 0.30
C ARG A 327 24.07 -7.57 -0.33
N ALA A 328 24.88 -8.48 0.21
CA ALA A 328 24.93 -9.87 -0.26
C ALA A 328 23.57 -10.58 -0.13
N VAL A 329 22.90 -10.42 1.02
CA VAL A 329 21.55 -10.98 1.25
C VAL A 329 20.50 -10.36 0.35
N ALA A 330 20.57 -9.04 0.12
CA ALA A 330 19.66 -8.33 -0.78
C ALA A 330 19.79 -8.76 -2.25
N ASP A 331 21.00 -9.15 -2.68
CA ASP A 331 21.24 -9.61 -4.04
C ASP A 331 20.77 -11.06 -4.21
N ASN A 332 21.17 -11.95 -3.30
CA ASN A 332 20.69 -13.34 -3.25
C ASN A 332 20.87 -13.94 -1.85
N ALA A 333 19.76 -14.11 -1.14
CA ALA A 333 19.75 -14.65 0.22
C ALA A 333 20.27 -16.09 0.28
N ASP A 334 19.97 -16.93 -0.70
CA ASP A 334 20.37 -18.34 -0.73
C ASP A 334 21.89 -18.50 -0.95
N LEU A 335 22.47 -17.70 -1.85
CA LEU A 335 23.93 -17.65 -2.07
C LEU A 335 24.67 -17.02 -0.88
N ALA A 336 24.06 -16.03 -0.22
CA ALA A 336 24.62 -15.47 1.00
C ALA A 336 24.64 -16.53 2.12
N ALA A 337 23.57 -17.32 2.26
CA ALA A 337 23.49 -18.41 3.23
C ALA A 337 24.55 -19.49 2.99
N SER A 338 24.76 -19.90 1.73
CA SER A 338 25.80 -20.88 1.38
C SER A 338 27.22 -20.37 1.62
N SER A 339 27.41 -19.05 1.59
CA SER A 339 28.67 -18.37 1.94
C SER A 339 28.88 -18.19 3.45
N GLY A 340 28.01 -18.78 4.29
CA GLY A 340 28.12 -18.72 5.76
C GLY A 340 27.52 -17.47 6.40
N ILE A 341 26.78 -16.64 5.65
CA ILE A 341 26.08 -15.47 6.20
C ILE A 341 24.77 -15.92 6.84
N ASN A 342 24.56 -15.58 8.11
CA ASN A 342 23.29 -15.84 8.78
C ASN A 342 22.22 -14.83 8.29
N VAL A 343 21.46 -15.24 7.27
CA VAL A 343 20.39 -14.44 6.65
C VAL A 343 19.37 -13.97 7.68
N GLU A 344 18.96 -14.82 8.61
CA GLU A 344 17.94 -14.48 9.60
C GLU A 344 18.41 -13.38 10.58
N ARG A 345 19.70 -13.40 10.94
CA ARG A 345 20.30 -12.29 11.71
C ARG A 345 20.31 -10.99 10.90
N VAL A 346 20.60 -11.08 9.60
CA VAL A 346 20.57 -9.90 8.71
C VAL A 346 19.15 -9.35 8.58
N TYR A 347 18.13 -10.20 8.47
CA TYR A 347 16.71 -9.79 8.48
C TYR A 347 16.32 -9.11 9.79
N GLY A 348 16.62 -9.70 10.95
CA GLY A 348 16.31 -9.10 12.24
C GLY A 348 17.02 -7.77 12.46
N SER A 349 18.32 -7.68 12.19
CA SER A 349 19.08 -6.43 12.30
C SER A 349 18.60 -5.37 11.30
N THR A 350 18.14 -5.78 10.11
CA THR A 350 17.52 -4.86 9.15
C THR A 350 16.23 -4.27 9.70
N ALA A 351 15.36 -5.11 10.27
CA ALA A 351 14.11 -4.67 10.89
C ALA A 351 14.35 -3.72 12.07
N PHE A 352 15.40 -3.97 12.86
CA PHE A 352 15.81 -3.09 13.96
C PHE A 352 16.25 -1.70 13.45
N ILE A 353 17.16 -1.65 12.48
CA ILE A 353 17.69 -0.38 11.95
C ILE A 353 16.60 0.41 11.22
N SER A 354 15.76 -0.27 10.42
CA SER A 354 14.68 0.41 9.70
C SER A 354 13.69 1.04 10.67
N ALA A 355 13.17 0.26 11.63
CA ALA A 355 12.21 0.75 12.61
C ALA A 355 12.82 1.87 13.46
N GLY A 356 14.08 1.72 13.89
CA GLY A 356 14.82 2.72 14.65
C GLY A 356 14.92 4.07 13.95
N ILE A 357 15.28 4.10 12.66
CA ILE A 357 15.39 5.35 11.89
C ILE A 357 14.02 6.04 11.76
N SER A 358 12.96 5.28 11.51
CA SER A 358 11.61 5.84 11.51
C SER A 358 11.20 6.34 12.91
N GLY A 359 11.59 5.65 13.98
CA GLY A 359 11.39 6.10 15.35
C GLY A 359 12.05 7.45 15.66
N ILE A 360 13.30 7.65 15.24
CA ILE A 360 13.98 8.96 15.32
C ILE A 360 13.15 10.04 14.62
N GLY A 361 12.66 9.75 13.40
CA GLY A 361 11.82 10.68 12.67
C GLY A 361 10.52 11.02 13.39
N GLY A 362 9.93 10.05 14.10
CA GLY A 362 8.76 10.28 14.95
C GLY A 362 9.05 11.19 16.13
N ALA A 363 10.12 10.90 16.88
CA ALA A 363 10.52 11.72 18.03
C ALA A 363 10.74 13.20 17.65
N LEU A 364 11.38 13.43 16.50
CA LEU A 364 11.60 14.78 15.97
C LEU A 364 10.30 15.41 15.43
N LEU A 365 9.42 14.62 14.79
CA LEU A 365 8.12 15.09 14.27
C LEU A 365 7.19 15.54 15.40
N ALA A 366 7.20 14.83 16.53
CA ALA A 366 6.38 15.14 17.70
C ALA A 366 6.61 16.57 18.21
N ALA A 367 7.79 17.15 17.92
CA ALA A 367 8.13 18.52 18.26
C ALA A 367 7.40 19.59 17.44
N ILE A 368 6.90 19.21 16.27
CA ILE A 368 6.40 20.12 15.24
C ILE A 368 4.90 20.00 15.10
N LEU A 369 4.38 18.77 15.04
CA LEU A 369 2.97 18.53 14.78
C LEU A 369 2.31 17.90 16.02
N PRO A 370 1.04 18.26 16.31
CA PRO A 370 0.23 17.49 17.25
C PRO A 370 0.12 16.05 16.76
N ILE A 371 0.47 15.09 17.61
CA ILE A 371 0.51 13.68 17.27
C ILE A 371 -0.79 13.01 17.70
N ASN A 372 -1.45 12.36 16.75
CA ASN A 372 -2.51 11.41 16.99
C ASN A 372 -2.15 10.04 16.36
N PRO A 373 -2.79 8.94 16.77
CA PRO A 373 -2.45 7.62 16.24
C PRO A 373 -2.92 7.37 14.79
N GLU A 374 -3.67 8.30 14.18
CA GLU A 374 -4.12 8.20 12.78
C GLU A 374 -3.09 8.76 11.78
N LEU A 375 -2.18 9.62 12.24
CA LEU A 375 -1.13 10.25 11.42
C LEU A 375 -0.25 9.25 10.65
N GLY A 376 -0.11 8.02 11.14
CA GLY A 376 0.76 6.99 10.55
C GLY A 376 0.40 6.70 9.10
N LEU A 377 -0.88 6.52 8.78
CA LEU A 377 -1.30 6.28 7.38
C LEU A 377 -1.07 7.51 6.49
N MET A 378 -1.34 8.71 7.01
CA MET A 378 -1.12 9.96 6.26
C MET A 378 0.36 10.14 5.89
N LEU A 379 1.28 9.68 6.72
CA LEU A 379 2.73 9.72 6.44
C LEU A 379 3.21 8.54 5.60
N LEU A 380 2.56 7.38 5.73
CA LEU A 380 2.92 6.16 5.00
C LEU A 380 2.71 6.33 3.50
N LEU A 381 1.61 6.96 3.11
CA LEU A 381 1.26 7.08 1.70
C LEU A 381 2.32 7.92 0.94
N PRO A 382 2.67 9.17 1.31
CA PRO A 382 3.68 9.94 0.58
C PRO A 382 5.05 9.26 0.58
N ALA A 383 5.38 8.52 1.64
CA ALA A 383 6.57 7.70 1.68
C ALA A 383 6.57 6.60 0.61
N PHE A 384 5.42 5.99 0.30
CA PHE A 384 5.33 5.08 -0.85
C PHE A 384 5.55 5.80 -2.18
N ALA A 385 5.00 7.00 -2.38
CA ALA A 385 5.27 7.77 -3.59
C ALA A 385 6.77 8.00 -3.78
N ILE A 386 7.50 8.31 -2.70
CA ILE A 386 8.95 8.45 -2.71
C ILE A 386 9.67 7.16 -3.10
N ILE A 387 9.29 6.02 -2.54
CA ILE A 387 9.96 4.73 -2.81
C ILE A 387 9.73 4.29 -4.25
N VAL A 388 8.51 4.49 -4.75
CA VAL A 388 8.16 4.13 -6.11
C VAL A 388 8.88 5.04 -7.10
N LEU A 389 8.88 6.35 -6.83
CA LEU A 389 9.64 7.35 -7.60
C LEU A 389 11.14 7.06 -7.58
N GLY A 390 11.69 6.78 -6.41
CA GLY A 390 13.10 6.48 -6.17
C GLY A 390 13.56 5.10 -6.65
N SER A 391 12.64 4.29 -7.20
CA SER A 391 12.79 2.86 -7.48
C SER A 391 13.01 2.03 -6.22
N ILE A 392 12.15 1.03 -6.00
CA ILE A 392 12.17 0.26 -4.75
C ILE A 392 13.54 -0.40 -4.54
N GLY A 393 14.12 -0.20 -3.36
CA GLY A 393 15.41 -0.77 -2.94
C GLY A 393 16.63 0.11 -3.27
N SER A 394 16.45 1.28 -3.89
CA SER A 394 17.52 2.25 -4.16
C SER A 394 17.51 3.40 -3.15
N ILE A 395 18.42 3.38 -2.17
CA ILE A 395 18.53 4.45 -1.16
C ILE A 395 18.85 5.82 -1.82
N PRO A 396 19.80 5.95 -2.76
CA PRO A 396 20.05 7.24 -3.41
C PRO A 396 18.85 7.74 -4.21
N GLY A 397 18.12 6.84 -4.88
CA GLY A 397 16.92 7.20 -5.61
C GLY A 397 15.81 7.70 -4.69
N VAL A 398 15.65 7.10 -3.51
CA VAL A 398 14.70 7.51 -2.47
C VAL A 398 15.01 8.89 -1.90
N ILE A 399 16.27 9.28 -1.77
CA ILE A 399 16.65 10.65 -1.36
C ILE A 399 16.18 11.66 -2.40
N ILE A 400 16.47 11.41 -3.68
CA ILE A 400 16.02 12.28 -4.79
C ILE A 400 14.50 12.32 -4.85
N GLY A 401 13.86 11.16 -4.70
CA GLY A 401 12.40 11.05 -4.67
C GLY A 401 11.79 11.84 -3.51
N ALA A 402 12.41 11.82 -2.33
CA ALA A 402 11.95 12.58 -1.16
C ALA A 402 12.04 14.08 -1.39
N LEU A 403 13.14 14.56 -1.99
CA LEU A 403 13.31 15.97 -2.34
C LEU A 403 12.27 16.44 -3.36
N ILE A 404 12.00 15.63 -4.39
CA ILE A 404 10.98 15.94 -5.40
C ILE A 404 9.58 15.96 -4.78
N VAL A 405 9.21 14.92 -4.02
CA VAL A 405 7.88 14.80 -3.39
C VAL A 405 7.67 15.86 -2.31
N GLY A 406 8.69 16.18 -1.52
CA GLY A 406 8.63 17.25 -0.53
C GLY A 406 8.49 18.63 -1.16
N ALA A 407 9.25 18.91 -2.23
CA ALA A 407 9.09 20.15 -3.00
C ALA A 407 7.69 20.24 -3.63
N LEU A 408 7.19 19.14 -4.22
CA LEU A 408 5.86 19.06 -4.79
C LEU A 408 4.78 19.37 -3.74
N ARG A 409 4.89 18.81 -2.52
CA ARG A 409 3.97 19.08 -1.40
C ARG A 409 3.99 20.53 -0.93
N ALA A 410 5.15 21.19 -0.96
CA ALA A 410 5.31 22.59 -0.56
C ALA A 410 4.82 23.56 -1.65
N ILE A 411 5.00 23.22 -2.92
CA ILE A 411 4.57 24.01 -4.09
C ILE A 411 3.07 23.90 -4.31
N SER A 412 2.47 22.72 -4.06
CA SER A 412 1.06 22.46 -4.34
C SER A 412 0.10 23.35 -3.53
N GLU A 413 0.46 23.68 -2.29
CA GLU A 413 -0.44 24.40 -1.38
C GLU A 413 -0.70 25.86 -1.80
N PRO A 414 0.31 26.70 -2.08
CA PRO A 414 0.09 28.03 -2.65
C PRO A 414 -0.69 28.00 -3.98
N ILE A 415 -0.40 27.03 -4.85
CA ILE A 415 -1.11 26.87 -6.13
C ILE A 415 -2.59 26.61 -5.90
N LEU A 416 -2.90 25.62 -5.05
CA LEU A 416 -4.27 25.21 -4.79
C LEU A 416 -5.07 26.29 -4.05
N ILE A 417 -4.43 27.13 -3.22
CA ILE A 417 -5.07 28.28 -2.60
C ILE A 417 -5.36 29.37 -3.65
N GLY A 418 -4.35 29.78 -4.42
CA GLY A 418 -4.51 30.85 -5.42
C GLY A 418 -5.50 30.47 -6.53
N ALA A 419 -5.30 29.30 -7.14
CA ALA A 419 -6.21 28.76 -8.15
C ALA A 419 -7.59 28.42 -7.59
N GLY A 420 -7.64 27.83 -6.39
CA GLY A 420 -8.90 27.47 -5.74
C GLY A 420 -9.77 28.68 -5.47
N ASN A 421 -9.21 29.77 -4.94
CA ASN A 421 -9.95 31.00 -4.72
C ASN A 421 -10.47 31.61 -6.05
N ALA A 422 -9.67 31.60 -7.11
CA ALA A 422 -10.10 32.07 -8.42
C ALA A 422 -11.21 31.20 -9.04
N LEU A 423 -11.27 29.90 -8.70
CA LEU A 423 -12.27 28.95 -9.20
C LEU A 423 -13.47 28.75 -8.25
N ASP A 424 -13.69 29.64 -7.28
CA ASP A 424 -14.71 29.52 -6.22
C ASP A 424 -14.64 28.20 -5.40
N ARG A 425 -13.43 27.64 -5.27
CA ARG A 425 -13.09 26.40 -4.56
C ARG A 425 -12.07 26.65 -3.45
N PRO A 426 -12.42 27.35 -2.36
CA PRO A 426 -11.47 27.66 -1.28
C PRO A 426 -10.96 26.40 -0.55
N THR A 427 -11.70 25.28 -0.61
CA THR A 427 -11.29 23.99 -0.04
C THR A 427 -10.32 23.19 -0.90
N ALA A 428 -9.92 23.70 -2.08
CA ALA A 428 -8.98 23.01 -2.99
C ALA A 428 -7.60 22.78 -2.36
N SER A 429 -7.20 23.59 -1.37
CA SER A 429 -5.94 23.41 -0.62
C SER A 429 -5.82 22.03 0.03
N GLY A 430 -6.93 21.37 0.35
CA GLY A 430 -6.93 20.00 0.87
C GLY A 430 -6.28 18.97 -0.08
N PHE A 431 -6.30 19.22 -1.40
CA PHE A 431 -5.63 18.34 -2.37
C PHE A 431 -4.11 18.35 -2.27
N ALA A 432 -3.51 19.29 -1.54
CA ALA A 432 -2.07 19.37 -1.36
C ALA A 432 -1.53 18.07 -0.71
N GLU A 433 -2.30 17.44 0.17
CA GLU A 433 -1.94 16.17 0.80
C GLU A 433 -1.83 15.01 -0.20
N VAL A 434 -2.62 15.05 -1.28
CA VAL A 434 -2.71 13.96 -2.27
C VAL A 434 -1.90 14.23 -3.52
N THR A 435 -1.44 15.46 -3.71
CA THR A 435 -0.68 15.88 -4.89
C THR A 435 0.52 14.95 -5.17
N PRO A 436 1.28 14.46 -4.16
CA PRO A 436 2.30 13.42 -4.37
C PRO A 436 1.83 12.16 -5.10
N PHE A 437 0.60 11.70 -4.87
CA PHE A 437 0.07 10.49 -5.49
C PHE A 437 -0.41 10.72 -6.91
N ILE A 438 -1.14 11.81 -7.13
CA ILE A 438 -1.61 12.18 -8.46
C ILE A 438 -0.39 12.33 -9.37
N PHE A 439 0.63 13.03 -8.85
CA PHE A 439 1.92 13.16 -9.50
C PHE A 439 2.62 11.81 -9.73
N LEU A 440 2.66 10.92 -8.72
CA LEU A 440 3.23 9.58 -8.86
C LEU A 440 2.54 8.76 -9.96
N ILE A 441 1.21 8.74 -9.98
CA ILE A 441 0.42 7.99 -10.95
C ILE A 441 0.69 8.52 -12.36
N GLY A 442 0.69 9.85 -12.51
CA GLY A 442 1.08 10.52 -13.75
C GLY A 442 2.49 10.15 -14.20
N LEU A 443 3.45 10.14 -13.27
CA LEU A 443 4.82 9.76 -13.60
C LEU A 443 4.95 8.27 -13.94
N LEU A 444 4.25 7.37 -13.26
CA LEU A 444 4.29 5.94 -13.58
C LEU A 444 3.72 5.62 -14.96
N LEU A 445 2.72 6.40 -15.41
CA LEU A 445 2.22 6.33 -16.78
C LEU A 445 3.31 6.69 -17.82
N ILE A 446 4.20 7.61 -17.45
CA ILE A 446 5.30 8.11 -18.28
C ILE A 446 6.53 7.20 -18.21
N ALA A 447 7.04 6.94 -17.00
CA ALA A 447 8.29 6.28 -16.68
C ALA A 447 8.10 5.22 -15.55
N PRO A 448 7.61 4.00 -15.89
CA PRO A 448 7.21 2.98 -14.90
C PRO A 448 8.37 2.41 -14.08
N SER A 449 9.61 2.58 -14.53
CA SER A 449 10.82 2.07 -13.86
C SER A 449 11.31 2.92 -12.69
N GLY A 450 10.73 4.12 -12.48
CA GLY A 450 11.20 5.11 -11.51
C GLY A 450 12.53 5.77 -11.90
N ILE A 451 12.89 6.83 -11.19
CA ILE A 451 14.08 7.66 -11.43
C ILE A 451 15.35 6.94 -10.99
N GLY A 452 15.31 6.18 -9.89
CA GLY A 452 16.48 5.47 -9.36
C GLY A 452 17.09 4.48 -10.37
N ASN A 453 16.23 3.76 -11.11
CA ASN A 453 16.68 2.86 -12.17
C ASN A 453 17.33 3.63 -13.33
N ALA A 454 16.77 4.78 -13.71
CA ALA A 454 17.35 5.63 -14.75
C ALA A 454 18.76 6.14 -14.36
N VAL A 455 18.95 6.54 -13.11
CA VAL A 455 20.26 6.96 -12.57
C VAL A 455 21.26 5.79 -12.57
N SER A 456 20.82 4.60 -12.17
CA SER A 456 21.65 3.38 -12.21
C SER A 456 22.12 3.07 -13.63
N ASN A 457 21.20 3.05 -14.58
CA ASN A 457 21.49 2.79 -15.99
C ASN A 457 22.45 3.84 -16.57
N TRP A 458 22.29 5.11 -16.19
CA TRP A 458 23.20 6.17 -16.59
C TRP A 458 24.62 5.96 -16.05
N ASN A 459 24.76 5.53 -14.80
CA ASN A 459 26.06 5.20 -14.21
C ASN A 459 26.72 4.01 -14.90
N ILE A 460 25.96 2.94 -15.19
CA ILE A 460 26.45 1.77 -15.93
C ILE A 460 26.96 2.20 -17.31
N GLU A 461 26.17 3.00 -18.03
CA GLU A 461 26.55 3.48 -19.37
C GLU A 461 27.77 4.40 -19.34
N ARG A 462 27.88 5.26 -18.31
CA ARG A 462 29.06 6.10 -18.09
C ARG A 462 30.32 5.25 -17.89
N ILE A 463 30.24 4.20 -17.06
CA ILE A 463 31.33 3.26 -16.82
C ILE A 463 31.66 2.49 -18.09
N ARG A 464 30.65 2.04 -18.84
CA ARG A 464 30.80 1.33 -20.11
C ARG A 464 31.54 2.18 -21.15
N LYS A 465 31.13 3.46 -21.32
CA LYS A 465 31.79 4.43 -22.20
C LYS A 465 33.20 4.78 -21.75
N LYS A 466 33.45 4.83 -20.44
CA LYS A 466 34.81 5.03 -19.90
C LYS A 466 35.71 3.85 -20.26
N ARG A 467 35.25 2.60 -20.04
CA ARG A 467 35.98 1.39 -20.44
C ARG A 467 36.21 1.30 -21.94
N SER A 468 35.20 1.62 -22.76
CA SER A 468 35.37 1.59 -24.22
C SER A 468 36.40 2.63 -24.68
N ARG A 469 36.45 3.82 -24.03
CA ARG A 469 37.46 4.85 -24.30
C ARG A 469 38.87 4.45 -23.84
N GLU A 470 38.99 3.71 -22.74
CA GLU A 470 40.26 3.14 -22.27
C GLU A 470 40.77 2.05 -23.23
N ILE A 471 39.87 1.20 -23.75
CA ILE A 471 40.21 0.17 -24.74
C ILE A 471 40.52 0.79 -26.12
N SER A 472 39.89 1.91 -26.46
CA SER A 472 40.09 2.59 -27.75
C SER A 472 41.22 3.63 -27.74
N LYS A 473 41.93 3.82 -26.63
CA LYS A 473 43.22 4.53 -26.68
C LYS A 473 44.20 3.58 -27.37
N PRO A 474 44.76 3.93 -28.54
CA PRO A 474 45.93 3.21 -29.01
C PRO A 474 47.01 3.37 -27.94
N ASN A 475 47.67 2.28 -27.55
CA ASN A 475 48.87 2.35 -26.73
C ASN A 475 49.90 3.23 -27.46
N SER A 476 49.94 4.53 -27.15
CA SER A 476 50.99 5.45 -27.59
C SER A 476 52.21 5.43 -26.66
N HIS A 477 52.25 4.48 -25.72
CA HIS A 477 53.46 4.10 -24.98
C HIS A 477 53.70 2.61 -25.23
N GLY A 478 54.58 2.33 -26.18
CA GLY A 478 54.90 0.97 -26.64
C GLY A 478 55.48 0.90 -28.05
N LEU A 479 55.65 2.04 -28.75
CA LEU A 479 56.19 2.09 -30.11
C LEU A 479 57.43 2.99 -30.25
N SER A 480 58.27 3.05 -29.21
CA SER A 480 59.58 3.74 -29.28
C SER A 480 60.74 3.00 -28.61
N SER A 481 60.61 1.68 -28.37
CA SER A 481 61.72 0.82 -27.92
C SER A 481 61.97 -0.38 -28.83
N LEU A 482 61.49 -0.33 -30.08
CA LEU A 482 61.53 -1.46 -31.02
C LEU A 482 62.51 -1.30 -32.18
N THR A 483 63.44 -0.34 -32.11
CA THR A 483 64.52 -0.22 -33.09
C THR A 483 65.83 0.21 -32.46
N SER A 484 66.51 -0.71 -31.79
CA SER A 484 67.96 -0.79 -31.85
C SER A 484 68.41 -2.19 -31.48
N ASN A 485 69.24 -2.76 -32.35
CA ASN A 485 70.03 -3.98 -32.20
C ASN A 485 69.40 -5.25 -32.79
N TYR A 486 69.32 -5.28 -34.12
CA TYR A 486 69.83 -6.45 -34.83
C TYR A 486 71.36 -6.40 -34.79
N SER A 487 71.97 -7.22 -33.94
CA SER A 487 73.36 -7.67 -34.12
C SER A 487 73.37 -9.19 -34.18
N LEU A 488 73.91 -9.69 -35.29
CA LEU A 488 74.17 -11.08 -35.60
C LEU A 488 74.80 -11.85 -34.44
N GLY A 489 74.40 -13.12 -34.31
CA GLY A 489 75.37 -14.21 -34.19
C GLY A 489 75.61 -14.81 -32.81
N SER A 490 75.67 -16.15 -32.83
CA SER A 490 76.23 -17.09 -31.86
C SER A 490 75.37 -17.47 -30.64
N GLU A 491 74.86 -18.70 -30.74
CA GLU A 491 74.90 -19.75 -29.72
C GLU A 491 75.35 -19.31 -28.32
N ASN A 492 74.43 -19.35 -27.36
CA ASN A 492 74.69 -20.02 -26.08
C ASN A 492 73.37 -20.23 -25.34
N THR A 493 72.95 -21.49 -25.35
CA THR A 493 71.94 -22.07 -24.48
C THR A 493 72.35 -21.90 -23.02
N SER A 494 71.69 -21.00 -22.29
CA SER A 494 71.85 -20.96 -20.84
C SER A 494 70.93 -22.00 -20.20
N ILE A 495 71.55 -23.07 -19.72
CA ILE A 495 70.99 -24.20 -18.94
C ILE A 495 70.10 -23.76 -17.76
N ALA A 496 70.16 -22.49 -17.37
CA ALA A 496 69.39 -21.89 -16.29
C ALA A 496 67.88 -21.73 -16.61
N SER A 497 67.48 -21.48 -17.86
CA SER A 497 66.05 -21.31 -18.19
C SER A 497 65.30 -22.65 -18.23
N VAL A 498 65.97 -23.71 -18.70
CA VAL A 498 65.42 -25.09 -18.70
C VAL A 498 65.35 -25.67 -17.28
N LEU A 499 66.33 -25.36 -16.41
CA LEU A 499 66.30 -25.76 -14.99
C LEU A 499 65.20 -25.05 -14.20
N ALA A 500 64.94 -23.77 -14.49
CA ALA A 500 63.88 -23.01 -13.82
C ALA A 500 62.48 -23.52 -14.19
N GLU A 501 62.29 -23.94 -15.45
CA GLU A 501 61.01 -24.49 -15.92
C GLU A 501 60.81 -25.93 -15.41
N GLY A 502 61.89 -26.72 -15.30
CA GLY A 502 61.87 -28.04 -14.64
C GLY A 502 61.54 -27.97 -13.13
N LEU A 503 62.05 -26.97 -12.42
CA LEU A 503 61.77 -26.75 -10.99
C LEU A 503 60.31 -26.35 -10.73
N PHE A 504 59.68 -25.59 -11.63
CA PHE A 504 58.27 -25.22 -11.51
C PHE A 504 57.33 -26.41 -11.75
N ILE A 505 57.68 -27.29 -12.69
CA ILE A 505 56.91 -28.51 -12.97
C ILE A 505 57.09 -29.54 -11.83
N ALA A 506 58.29 -29.62 -11.23
CA ALA A 506 58.54 -30.45 -10.06
C ALA A 506 57.76 -29.98 -8.81
N LYS A 507 57.68 -28.66 -8.59
CA LYS A 507 56.89 -28.08 -7.50
C LYS A 507 55.39 -28.36 -7.68
N GLY A 508 54.87 -28.27 -8.91
CA GLY A 508 53.48 -28.60 -9.22
C GLY A 508 53.13 -30.08 -9.01
N LYS A 509 54.07 -31.01 -9.26
CA LYS A 509 53.89 -32.44 -8.95
C LYS A 509 53.99 -32.74 -7.45
N MET A 510 54.83 -32.01 -6.69
CA MET A 510 54.88 -32.13 -5.22
C MET A 510 53.61 -31.64 -4.54
N ASP A 511 53.02 -30.52 -4.98
CA ASP A 511 51.79 -29.99 -4.38
C ASP A 511 50.58 -30.92 -4.61
N LEU A 512 50.57 -31.65 -5.73
CA LEU A 512 49.53 -32.65 -6.01
C LEU A 512 49.71 -33.92 -5.16
N ALA A 513 50.96 -34.36 -4.96
CA ALA A 513 51.29 -35.51 -4.12
C ALA A 513 51.06 -35.22 -2.62
N ILE A 514 51.36 -34.01 -2.16
CA ILE A 514 51.10 -33.56 -0.78
C ILE A 514 49.60 -33.50 -0.51
N ASN A 515 48.79 -33.00 -1.45
CA ASN A 515 47.34 -32.98 -1.29
C ASN A 515 46.71 -34.39 -1.35
N GLN A 516 47.25 -35.30 -2.16
CA GLN A 516 46.83 -36.71 -2.13
C GLN A 516 47.26 -37.42 -0.83
N PHE A 517 48.44 -37.09 -0.29
CA PHE A 517 48.91 -37.63 1.00
C PHE A 517 48.10 -37.08 2.18
N ILE A 518 47.72 -35.80 2.17
CA ILE A 518 46.85 -35.19 3.19
C ILE A 518 45.44 -35.80 3.12
N TYR A 519 44.93 -36.09 1.92
CA TYR A 519 43.64 -36.75 1.72
C TYR A 519 43.64 -38.23 2.16
N LEU A 520 44.76 -38.95 1.98
CA LEU A 520 44.94 -40.33 2.45
C LEU A 520 45.24 -40.42 3.96
N ALA A 521 46.02 -39.48 4.51
CA ALA A 521 46.38 -39.44 5.93
C ALA A 521 45.19 -39.08 6.84
N TRP A 522 44.19 -38.35 6.33
CA TRP A 522 42.95 -38.06 7.06
C TRP A 522 41.90 -39.18 7.04
N LYS A 523 42.15 -40.29 6.31
CA LYS A 523 41.21 -41.40 6.22
C LYS A 523 41.46 -42.56 7.20
N VAL A 524 42.40 -42.42 8.15
CA VAL A 524 42.86 -43.55 8.99
C VAL A 524 42.61 -43.42 10.51
N PRO A 525 41.94 -42.39 11.06
CA PRO A 525 41.33 -42.55 12.40
C PRO A 525 39.84 -42.22 12.49
N LEU A 526 39.15 -41.95 11.37
CA LEU A 526 37.72 -41.60 11.40
C LEU A 526 36.77 -42.81 11.30
N SER A 527 37.26 -43.98 10.85
CA SER A 527 36.48 -45.22 10.78
C SER A 527 36.27 -45.89 12.15
N TYR A 528 37.18 -45.67 13.11
CA TYR A 528 37.06 -46.20 14.48
C TYR A 528 36.14 -45.35 15.38
N LEU A 529 36.03 -44.04 15.13
CA LEU A 529 35.14 -43.16 15.92
C LEU A 529 33.66 -43.25 15.51
N VAL A 530 33.35 -43.71 14.30
CA VAL A 530 31.97 -43.99 13.86
C VAL A 530 31.49 -45.36 14.35
N ALA A 531 32.39 -46.32 14.60
CA ALA A 531 32.05 -47.61 15.20
C ALA A 531 31.72 -47.50 16.71
N LEU A 532 32.31 -46.53 17.41
CA LEU A 532 32.08 -46.32 18.85
C LEU A 532 30.78 -45.56 19.15
N SER A 533 30.32 -44.69 18.24
CA SER A 533 29.03 -43.98 18.38
C SER A 533 27.81 -44.87 18.11
N ALA A 534 28.03 -46.06 17.52
CA ALA A 534 26.99 -47.07 17.31
C ALA A 534 26.72 -47.97 18.54
N TYR A 535 27.54 -47.90 19.59
CA TYR A 535 27.44 -48.78 20.77
C TYR A 535 26.92 -48.12 22.06
N LEU A 536 26.53 -46.83 22.03
CA LEU A 536 26.05 -46.08 23.20
C LEU A 536 24.61 -45.53 23.09
N LEU A 537 23.78 -46.12 22.22
CA LEU A 537 22.33 -45.88 22.21
C LEU A 537 21.58 -47.17 22.53
N VAL A 538 21.22 -47.31 23.80
CA VAL A 538 20.26 -48.30 24.31
C VAL A 538 18.93 -48.20 23.53
N PRO A 539 18.36 -49.32 23.07
CA PRO A 539 17.22 -49.32 22.16
C PRO A 539 15.89 -49.09 22.91
N LYS A 540 15.13 -48.08 22.49
CA LYS A 540 13.73 -47.87 22.90
C LYS A 540 12.73 -48.79 22.17
N ASN A 541 13.17 -49.95 21.67
CA ASN A 541 12.40 -50.82 20.78
C ASN A 541 12.58 -52.33 21.09
N TYR A 542 12.38 -52.74 22.33
CA TYR A 542 12.26 -54.16 22.71
C TYR A 542 11.00 -54.49 23.52
N ILE A 543 9.92 -53.70 23.35
CA ILE A 543 8.59 -53.97 23.94
C ILE A 543 7.47 -54.09 22.88
N VAL A 544 7.75 -53.98 21.58
CA VAL A 544 6.68 -53.97 20.54
C VAL A 544 6.88 -55.02 19.45
N GLN A 545 7.36 -56.23 19.80
CA GLN A 545 7.50 -57.31 18.79
C GLN A 545 6.75 -58.62 19.07
N ASN A 546 5.85 -58.68 20.07
CA ASN A 546 4.97 -59.85 20.26
C ASN A 546 3.48 -59.52 20.42
N LEU A 547 3.01 -58.43 19.82
CA LEU A 547 1.59 -58.15 19.63
C LEU A 547 1.31 -57.79 18.17
N GLN A 548 1.44 -58.79 17.29
CA GLN A 548 0.68 -58.78 16.04
C GLN A 548 -0.80 -59.05 16.38
N ILE A 549 -1.47 -58.02 16.88
CA ILE A 549 -2.91 -57.92 16.67
C ILE A 549 -3.07 -57.61 15.19
N SER A 550 -3.62 -58.55 14.43
CA SER A 550 -4.21 -58.28 13.13
C SER A 550 -5.22 -57.16 13.29
N VAL A 551 -4.79 -55.92 13.09
CA VAL A 551 -5.70 -54.78 12.94
C VAL A 551 -6.42 -55.05 11.62
N PRO A 552 -7.72 -55.40 11.63
CA PRO A 552 -8.46 -55.51 10.39
C PRO A 552 -8.30 -54.16 9.68
N LYS A 553 -8.02 -54.19 8.37
CA LYS A 553 -7.97 -52.99 7.52
C LYS A 553 -9.12 -52.07 7.93
N VAL A 554 -8.80 -51.02 8.68
CA VAL A 554 -9.78 -50.01 9.05
C VAL A 554 -10.27 -49.47 7.73
N HIS A 555 -11.57 -49.67 7.48
CA HIS A 555 -12.24 -49.15 6.30
C HIS A 555 -11.80 -47.70 6.10
N ARG A 556 -11.46 -47.33 4.86
CA ARG A 556 -11.16 -45.95 4.46
C ARG A 556 -12.32 -45.05 4.89
N GLY A 557 -12.27 -44.56 6.13
CA GLY A 557 -13.10 -43.46 6.58
C GLY A 557 -12.76 -42.29 5.68
N ILE A 558 -13.78 -41.75 5.02
CA ILE A 558 -13.67 -40.60 4.12
C ILE A 558 -12.98 -39.48 4.92
N LYS A 559 -11.69 -39.22 4.65
CA LYS A 559 -11.00 -38.07 5.25
C LYS A 559 -11.60 -36.81 4.64
N PHE A 560 -12.59 -36.23 5.30
CA PHE A 560 -13.16 -34.92 4.97
C PHE A 560 -12.14 -33.83 5.27
N SER A 561 -11.10 -33.68 4.44
CA SER A 561 -10.23 -32.52 4.52
C SER A 561 -10.98 -31.28 4.04
N ARG A 562 -10.72 -30.12 4.67
CA ARG A 562 -11.30 -28.82 4.27
C ARG A 562 -10.95 -28.41 2.84
N ASP A 563 -9.88 -28.97 2.28
CA ASP A 563 -9.44 -28.76 0.89
C ASP A 563 -10.27 -29.56 -0.14
N SER A 564 -11.05 -30.55 0.31
CA SER A 564 -11.95 -31.32 -0.55
C SER A 564 -13.25 -30.55 -0.83
N ASN A 565 -13.84 -30.70 -2.02
CA ASN A 565 -15.08 -29.97 -2.36
C ASN A 565 -16.24 -30.29 -1.39
N ARG A 566 -16.40 -31.57 -1.00
CA ARG A 566 -17.42 -32.01 -0.03
C ARG A 566 -17.11 -31.49 1.38
N GLY A 567 -15.85 -31.58 1.83
CA GLY A 567 -15.44 -31.06 3.13
C GLY A 567 -15.61 -29.53 3.23
N SER A 568 -15.29 -28.79 2.17
CA SER A 568 -15.50 -27.34 2.11
C SER A 568 -16.97 -26.95 2.25
N TRP A 569 -17.91 -27.67 1.62
CA TRP A 569 -19.35 -27.44 1.79
C TRP A 569 -19.84 -27.74 3.20
N ILE A 570 -19.42 -28.87 3.79
CA ILE A 570 -19.79 -29.24 5.16
C ILE A 570 -19.32 -28.17 6.14
N MET A 571 -18.05 -27.76 6.05
CA MET A 571 -17.49 -26.71 6.90
C MET A 571 -18.21 -25.37 6.70
N PHE A 572 -18.58 -25.02 5.46
CA PHE A 572 -19.36 -23.82 5.18
C PHE A 572 -20.70 -23.82 5.92
N PHE A 573 -21.48 -24.91 5.84
CA PHE A 573 -22.76 -25.01 6.54
C PHE A 573 -22.60 -25.01 8.06
N ILE A 574 -21.58 -25.69 8.60
CA ILE A 574 -21.28 -25.68 10.03
C ILE A 574 -20.98 -24.24 10.50
N PHE A 575 -20.07 -23.53 9.83
CA PHE A 575 -19.75 -22.16 10.20
C PHE A 575 -20.95 -21.22 10.04
N LEU A 576 -21.70 -21.35 8.94
CA LEU A 576 -22.90 -20.55 8.73
C LEU A 576 -23.94 -20.78 9.84
N LEU A 577 -24.19 -22.03 10.24
CA LEU A 577 -25.12 -22.35 11.32
C LEU A 577 -24.66 -21.77 12.65
N VAL A 578 -23.38 -21.92 12.99
CA VAL A 578 -22.79 -21.34 14.20
C VAL A 578 -22.97 -19.82 14.22
N LEU A 579 -22.67 -19.14 13.10
CA LEU A 579 -22.80 -17.69 13.00
C LEU A 579 -24.26 -17.21 13.07
N LEU A 580 -25.19 -17.93 12.45
CA LEU A 580 -26.62 -17.65 12.57
C LEU A 580 -27.12 -17.87 14.00
N CYS A 581 -26.64 -18.92 14.68
CA CYS A 581 -26.95 -19.19 16.08
C CYS A 581 -26.44 -18.04 16.98
N VAL A 582 -25.22 -17.55 16.75
CA VAL A 582 -24.67 -16.38 17.46
C VAL A 582 -25.55 -15.15 17.24
N VAL A 583 -25.97 -14.86 16.01
CA VAL A 583 -26.86 -13.72 15.72
C VAL A 583 -28.22 -13.86 16.42
N TRP A 584 -28.77 -15.07 16.44
CA TRP A 584 -30.02 -15.36 17.13
C TRP A 584 -29.90 -15.17 18.65
N LEU A 585 -28.76 -15.53 19.25
CA LEU A 585 -28.49 -15.39 20.68
C LEU A 585 -28.18 -13.95 21.13
N LEU A 586 -27.98 -13.00 20.22
CA LEU A 586 -27.69 -11.61 20.59
C LEU A 586 -28.84 -10.99 21.42
N PRO A 587 -28.53 -10.28 22.52
CA PRO A 587 -29.55 -9.73 23.40
C PRO A 587 -30.34 -8.60 22.72
N SER A 588 -31.65 -8.59 22.94
CA SER A 588 -32.58 -7.57 22.42
C SER A 588 -33.72 -7.32 23.40
N VAL A 589 -34.21 -6.08 23.48
CA VAL A 589 -35.28 -5.69 24.41
C VAL A 589 -36.67 -6.00 23.84
N SER A 590 -36.85 -5.93 22.53
CA SER A 590 -38.13 -6.11 21.85
C SER A 590 -37.96 -6.83 20.51
N SER A 591 -39.04 -7.44 20.01
CA SER A 591 -39.04 -8.06 18.68
C SER A 591 -38.62 -7.07 17.57
N LEU A 592 -39.03 -5.80 17.66
CA LEU A 592 -38.65 -4.75 16.71
C LEU A 592 -37.16 -4.42 16.75
N THR A 593 -36.57 -4.30 17.94
CA THR A 593 -35.13 -4.06 18.06
C THR A 593 -34.34 -5.27 17.57
N LYS A 594 -34.82 -6.49 17.84
CA LYS A 594 -34.21 -7.72 17.30
C LYS A 594 -34.26 -7.74 15.77
N THR A 595 -35.40 -7.44 15.16
CA THR A 595 -35.52 -7.44 13.68
C THR A 595 -34.65 -6.38 13.03
N LEU A 596 -34.57 -5.17 13.59
CA LEU A 596 -33.65 -4.11 13.14
C LEU A 596 -32.19 -4.55 13.22
N GLN A 597 -31.78 -5.17 14.33
CA GLN A 597 -30.42 -5.67 14.52
C GLN A 597 -30.07 -6.76 13.50
N VAL A 598 -30.92 -7.79 13.37
CA VAL A 598 -30.71 -8.89 12.43
C VAL A 598 -30.70 -8.38 10.99
N ALA A 599 -31.65 -7.52 10.61
CA ALA A 599 -31.70 -6.94 9.28
C ALA A 599 -30.43 -6.13 8.97
N ARG A 600 -29.96 -5.29 9.90
CA ARG A 600 -28.73 -4.53 9.71
C ARG A 600 -27.49 -5.42 9.58
N ILE A 601 -27.38 -6.47 10.40
CA ILE A 601 -26.29 -7.46 10.30
C ILE A 601 -26.34 -8.10 8.92
N MET A 602 -27.49 -8.61 8.50
CA MET A 602 -27.62 -9.27 7.20
C MET A 602 -27.33 -8.34 6.02
N ALA A 603 -27.77 -7.07 6.10
CA ALA A 603 -27.43 -6.04 5.13
C ALA A 603 -25.92 -5.82 5.00
N LEU A 604 -25.24 -5.69 6.15
CA LEU A 604 -23.79 -5.54 6.19
C LEU A 604 -23.06 -6.80 5.72
N VAL A 605 -23.56 -8.01 6.01
CA VAL A 605 -22.99 -9.27 5.48
C VAL A 605 -23.09 -9.30 3.95
N GLY A 606 -24.21 -8.85 3.37
CA GLY A 606 -24.35 -8.67 1.93
C GLY A 606 -23.32 -7.71 1.35
N ILE A 607 -23.20 -6.51 1.95
CA ILE A 607 -22.28 -5.45 1.51
C ILE A 607 -20.81 -5.89 1.62
N PHE A 608 -20.36 -6.34 2.79
CA PHE A 608 -18.99 -6.79 3.00
C PHE A 608 -18.69 -8.08 2.22
N GLY A 609 -19.67 -8.96 2.02
CA GLY A 609 -19.53 -10.16 1.20
C GLY A 609 -19.30 -9.84 -0.28
N LEU A 610 -20.03 -8.87 -0.83
CA LEU A 610 -19.83 -8.37 -2.19
C LEU A 610 -18.46 -7.68 -2.34
N ALA A 611 -18.07 -6.84 -1.38
CA ALA A 611 -16.74 -6.23 -1.38
C ALA A 611 -15.61 -7.29 -1.27
N ALA A 612 -15.82 -8.33 -0.46
CA ALA A 612 -14.91 -9.46 -0.35
C ALA A 612 -14.87 -10.32 -1.64
N PHE A 613 -15.97 -10.48 -2.37
CA PHE A 613 -15.99 -11.12 -3.68
C PHE A 613 -15.17 -10.33 -4.71
N SER A 614 -15.32 -9.01 -4.74
CA SER A 614 -14.48 -8.14 -5.58
C SER A 614 -13.00 -8.33 -5.28
N LEU A 615 -12.63 -8.31 -3.99
CA LEU A 615 -11.25 -8.52 -3.56
C LEU A 615 -10.75 -9.94 -3.86
N ASN A 616 -11.61 -10.95 -3.71
CA ASN A 616 -11.28 -12.34 -4.03
C ASN A 616 -11.06 -12.52 -5.53
N LEU A 617 -11.81 -11.83 -6.39
CA LEU A 617 -11.57 -11.86 -7.82
C LEU A 617 -10.21 -11.24 -8.16
N HIS A 618 -9.93 -10.03 -7.66
CA HIS A 618 -8.66 -9.33 -7.89
C HIS A 618 -7.47 -10.09 -7.29
N THR A 619 -7.42 -10.22 -5.98
CA THR A 619 -6.24 -10.78 -5.29
C THR A 619 -6.29 -12.30 -5.26
N GLY A 620 -7.46 -12.86 -5.00
CA GLY A 620 -7.60 -14.30 -4.81
C GLY A 620 -7.40 -15.08 -6.09
N ILE A 621 -8.13 -14.74 -7.16
CA ILE A 621 -8.16 -15.48 -8.41
C ILE A 621 -7.12 -15.00 -9.41
N THR A 622 -6.99 -13.69 -9.67
CA THR A 622 -6.01 -13.19 -10.67
C THR A 622 -4.61 -12.95 -10.12
N GLY A 623 -4.46 -12.91 -8.80
CA GLY A 623 -3.19 -12.67 -8.13
C GLY A 623 -2.87 -11.20 -7.85
N MET A 624 -3.67 -10.25 -8.36
CA MET A 624 -3.48 -8.80 -8.22
C MET A 624 -3.85 -8.30 -6.82
N THR A 625 -2.85 -7.96 -6.01
CA THR A 625 -3.03 -7.41 -4.66
C THR A 625 -3.65 -6.01 -4.69
N ASN A 626 -4.95 -5.90 -4.43
CA ASN A 626 -5.68 -4.63 -4.46
C ASN A 626 -6.01 -4.16 -3.04
N PHE A 627 -5.22 -3.24 -2.51
CA PHE A 627 -5.50 -2.62 -1.20
C PHE A 627 -6.43 -1.40 -1.30
N GLY A 628 -6.83 -1.01 -2.51
CA GLY A 628 -7.75 0.11 -2.77
C GLY A 628 -9.15 -0.32 -3.16
N VAL A 629 -9.66 -1.47 -2.73
CA VAL A 629 -11.05 -1.89 -3.07
C VAL A 629 -12.08 -0.82 -2.69
N ILE A 630 -11.80 -0.04 -1.63
CA ILE A 630 -12.62 1.09 -1.18
C ILE A 630 -12.76 2.20 -2.21
N PHE A 631 -11.81 2.35 -3.16
CA PHE A 631 -11.95 3.29 -4.26
C PHE A 631 -13.19 2.95 -5.10
N PHE A 632 -13.38 1.67 -5.46
CA PHE A 632 -14.52 1.23 -6.25
C PHE A 632 -15.82 1.21 -5.46
N VAL A 633 -15.76 0.80 -4.18
CA VAL A 633 -16.92 0.92 -3.26
C VAL A 633 -17.33 2.38 -3.10
N GLY A 634 -16.35 3.27 -2.96
CA GLY A 634 -16.56 4.71 -2.82
C GLY A 634 -17.16 5.34 -4.06
N ILE A 635 -16.67 5.00 -5.27
CA ILE A 635 -17.31 5.41 -6.53
C ILE A 635 -18.79 4.99 -6.53
N GLY A 636 -19.08 3.74 -6.16
CA GLY A 636 -20.44 3.23 -6.05
C GLY A 636 -21.33 4.07 -5.13
N ALA A 637 -20.87 4.31 -3.90
CA ALA A 637 -21.62 5.07 -2.90
C ALA A 637 -21.82 6.54 -3.35
N VAL A 638 -20.75 7.21 -3.76
CA VAL A 638 -20.75 8.63 -4.15
C VAL A 638 -21.60 8.87 -5.37
N THR A 639 -21.47 8.06 -6.43
CA THR A 639 -22.27 8.21 -7.64
C THR A 639 -23.75 8.02 -7.33
N VAL A 640 -24.11 6.99 -6.56
CA VAL A 640 -25.52 6.77 -6.20
C VAL A 640 -26.04 7.92 -5.35
N GLY A 641 -25.34 8.32 -4.28
CA GLY A 641 -25.79 9.40 -3.42
C GLY A 641 -25.94 10.73 -4.16
N LEU A 642 -24.97 11.09 -5.03
CA LEU A 642 -25.00 12.35 -5.77
C LEU A 642 -26.10 12.37 -6.83
N LEU A 643 -26.25 11.29 -7.59
CA LEU A 643 -27.26 11.23 -8.66
C LEU A 643 -28.69 11.17 -8.10
N THR A 644 -28.88 10.59 -6.92
CA THR A 644 -30.21 10.44 -6.29
C THR A 644 -30.58 11.58 -5.35
N ALA A 645 -29.63 12.44 -4.97
CA ALA A 645 -29.92 13.63 -4.21
C ALA A 645 -30.84 14.58 -5.01
N PRO A 646 -31.79 15.27 -4.36
CA PRO A 646 -32.64 16.26 -5.01
C PRO A 646 -31.85 17.40 -5.66
N VAL A 647 -32.38 17.95 -6.75
CA VAL A 647 -31.76 19.08 -7.48
C VAL A 647 -31.63 20.33 -6.60
N GLU A 648 -32.59 20.55 -5.71
CA GLU A 648 -32.56 21.62 -4.69
C GLU A 648 -31.36 21.54 -3.75
N THR A 649 -30.80 20.34 -3.62
CA THR A 649 -29.69 20.03 -2.70
C THR A 649 -28.38 19.76 -3.43
N ASN A 650 -28.21 20.32 -4.64
CA ASN A 650 -27.06 20.10 -5.53
C ASN A 650 -26.90 18.66 -6.07
N GLY A 651 -27.99 17.88 -6.07
CA GLY A 651 -28.02 16.56 -6.71
C GLY A 651 -28.64 16.57 -8.12
N TYR A 652 -28.86 15.38 -8.69
CA TYR A 652 -29.43 15.23 -10.05
C TYR A 652 -30.87 14.67 -10.08
N GLY A 653 -31.42 14.21 -8.95
CA GLY A 653 -32.80 13.71 -8.86
C GLY A 653 -33.10 12.45 -9.68
N ILE A 654 -32.08 11.68 -10.06
CA ILE A 654 -32.22 10.45 -10.86
C ILE A 654 -32.73 9.31 -9.97
N SER A 655 -33.56 8.41 -10.52
CA SER A 655 -34.04 7.24 -9.80
C SER A 655 -32.89 6.39 -9.22
N PRO A 656 -33.02 5.87 -7.99
CA PRO A 656 -31.94 5.10 -7.34
C PRO A 656 -31.46 3.88 -8.12
N TRP A 657 -32.36 3.16 -8.79
CA TRP A 657 -32.00 2.00 -9.60
C TRP A 657 -31.15 2.37 -10.81
N LEU A 658 -31.54 3.41 -11.55
CA LEU A 658 -30.75 3.87 -12.69
C LEU A 658 -29.39 4.41 -12.22
N ALA A 659 -29.36 5.13 -11.10
CA ALA A 659 -28.13 5.60 -10.49
C ALA A 659 -27.18 4.45 -10.13
N THR A 660 -27.68 3.30 -9.65
CA THR A 660 -26.82 2.13 -9.39
C THR A 660 -26.21 1.55 -10.66
N VAL A 661 -26.97 1.48 -11.75
CA VAL A 661 -26.47 0.97 -13.03
C VAL A 661 -25.37 1.88 -13.56
N ILE A 662 -25.59 3.20 -13.50
CA ILE A 662 -24.58 4.20 -13.88
C ILE A 662 -23.34 4.06 -12.99
N ALA A 663 -23.50 3.91 -11.68
CA ALA A 663 -22.39 3.72 -10.74
C ALA A 663 -21.56 2.46 -11.04
N ILE A 664 -22.23 1.35 -11.38
CA ILE A 664 -21.58 0.10 -11.79
C ILE A 664 -20.78 0.30 -13.08
N ILE A 665 -21.33 1.02 -14.07
CA ILE A 665 -20.65 1.31 -15.34
C ILE A 665 -19.42 2.20 -15.10
N ILE A 666 -19.57 3.29 -14.34
CA ILE A 666 -18.47 4.21 -14.01
C ILE A 666 -17.34 3.50 -13.25
N ALA A 667 -17.68 2.66 -12.28
CA ALA A 667 -16.66 1.90 -11.56
C ALA A 667 -15.99 0.83 -12.44
N SER A 668 -16.76 0.14 -13.30
CA SER A 668 -16.24 -0.84 -14.25
C SER A 668 -15.26 -0.20 -15.25
N THR A 669 -15.61 0.96 -15.80
CA THR A 669 -14.72 1.70 -16.71
C THR A 669 -13.48 2.21 -15.98
N ALA A 670 -13.63 2.77 -14.77
CA ALA A 670 -12.50 3.17 -13.93
C ALA A 670 -11.57 1.99 -13.63
N GLY A 671 -12.13 0.82 -13.31
CA GLY A 671 -11.39 -0.43 -13.12
C GLY A 671 -10.64 -0.87 -14.38
N TRP A 672 -11.29 -0.82 -15.54
CA TRP A 672 -10.63 -1.15 -16.81
C TRP A 672 -9.44 -0.24 -17.09
N PHE A 673 -9.61 1.09 -16.95
CA PHE A 673 -8.55 2.07 -17.19
C PHE A 673 -7.38 1.91 -16.23
N LEU A 674 -7.65 1.60 -14.96
CA LEU A 674 -6.63 1.43 -13.93
C LEU A 674 -5.71 0.24 -14.21
N ALA A 675 -6.18 -0.79 -14.94
CA ALA A 675 -5.35 -1.92 -15.33
C ALA A 675 -4.20 -1.54 -16.29
N TYR A 676 -4.36 -0.48 -17.10
CA TYR A 676 -3.34 -0.09 -18.08
C TYR A 676 -2.03 0.45 -17.46
N PRO A 677 -2.04 1.45 -16.55
CA PRO A 677 -0.82 1.87 -15.85
C PRO A 677 -0.20 0.75 -15.04
N THR A 678 -1.03 -0.15 -14.52
CA THR A 678 -0.62 -1.07 -13.47
C THR A 678 -0.17 -2.43 -13.98
N ALA A 679 -0.60 -2.86 -15.17
CA ALA A 679 -0.19 -4.13 -15.78
C ALA A 679 1.32 -4.23 -16.04
N ARG A 680 2.04 -3.11 -16.11
CA ARG A 680 3.50 -3.07 -16.28
C ARG A 680 4.26 -2.99 -14.97
N LEU A 681 3.55 -2.81 -13.87
CA LEU A 681 4.15 -2.65 -12.55
C LEU A 681 4.20 -4.02 -11.85
N ARG A 682 5.25 -4.23 -11.06
CA ARG A 682 5.26 -5.32 -10.07
C ARG A 682 4.03 -5.24 -9.16
N MET A 683 3.55 -6.38 -8.69
CA MET A 683 2.31 -6.51 -7.90
C MET A 683 2.28 -5.59 -6.67
N ASP A 684 3.43 -5.34 -6.06
CA ASP A 684 3.57 -4.44 -4.90
C ASP A 684 3.24 -2.98 -5.24
N TYR A 685 3.64 -2.50 -6.43
CA TYR A 685 3.32 -1.16 -6.91
C TYR A 685 1.82 -1.00 -7.17
N PHE A 686 1.18 -2.04 -7.73
CA PHE A 686 -0.26 -2.05 -7.91
C PHE A 686 -1.00 -1.91 -6.57
N ALA A 687 -0.52 -2.63 -5.55
CA ALA A 687 -1.05 -2.53 -4.20
C ALA A 687 -0.97 -1.09 -3.64
N ILE A 688 0.19 -0.43 -3.82
CA ILE A 688 0.41 0.95 -3.39
C ILE A 688 -0.51 1.93 -4.14
N VAL A 689 -0.56 1.84 -5.48
CA VAL A 689 -1.34 2.75 -6.33
C VAL A 689 -2.83 2.67 -6.00
N THR A 690 -3.34 1.47 -5.73
CA THR A 690 -4.76 1.31 -5.39
C THR A 690 -5.12 1.97 -4.06
N ILE A 691 -4.29 1.88 -3.02
CA ILE A 691 -4.54 2.60 -1.75
C ILE A 691 -4.55 4.10 -1.98
N ALA A 692 -3.56 4.60 -2.73
CA ALA A 692 -3.44 6.02 -3.03
C ALA A 692 -4.69 6.55 -3.75
N LEU A 693 -5.28 5.78 -4.68
CA LEU A 693 -6.53 6.17 -5.34
C LEU A 693 -7.74 6.23 -4.41
N GLY A 694 -7.85 5.29 -3.45
CA GLY A 694 -8.88 5.35 -2.42
C GLY A 694 -8.76 6.60 -1.57
N GLU A 695 -7.53 6.96 -1.21
CA GLU A 695 -7.23 8.18 -0.45
C GLU A 695 -7.50 9.45 -1.26
N THR A 696 -7.14 9.45 -2.54
CA THR A 696 -7.45 10.56 -3.46
C THR A 696 -8.95 10.80 -3.50
N LEU A 697 -9.76 9.76 -3.68
CA LEU A 697 -11.21 9.89 -3.72
C LEU A 697 -11.79 10.35 -2.38
N ARG A 698 -11.25 9.88 -1.25
CA ARG A 698 -11.65 10.35 0.08
C ARG A 698 -11.43 11.85 0.24
N ILE A 699 -10.24 12.34 -0.14
CA ILE A 699 -9.91 13.76 -0.03
C ILE A 699 -10.65 14.57 -1.10
N SER A 700 -10.94 14.01 -2.28
CA SER A 700 -11.84 14.63 -3.25
C SER A 700 -13.22 14.89 -2.66
N LEU A 701 -13.80 13.95 -1.91
CA LEU A 701 -15.09 14.17 -1.22
C LEU A 701 -15.03 15.29 -0.17
N GLN A 702 -13.86 15.49 0.43
CA GLN A 702 -13.65 16.55 1.42
C GLN A 702 -13.38 17.91 0.76
N ALA A 703 -12.62 17.94 -0.34
CA ALA A 703 -12.08 19.16 -0.94
C ALA A 703 -12.93 19.70 -2.10
N GLU A 704 -13.57 18.83 -2.90
CA GLU A 704 -14.29 19.23 -4.13
C GLU A 704 -15.78 19.51 -3.85
N PRO A 705 -16.26 20.74 -4.11
CA PRO A 705 -17.67 21.08 -3.90
C PRO A 705 -18.64 20.30 -4.80
N LEU A 706 -18.21 19.91 -6.02
CA LEU A 706 -19.04 19.12 -6.96
C LEU A 706 -19.42 17.74 -6.43
N LEU A 707 -18.73 17.24 -5.40
CA LEU A 707 -19.00 15.94 -4.78
C LEU A 707 -19.81 16.06 -3.49
N ARG A 708 -20.43 17.23 -3.24
CA ARG A 708 -21.26 17.49 -2.06
C ARG A 708 -22.72 17.70 -2.48
N ALA A 709 -23.64 17.03 -1.78
CA ALA A 709 -25.07 17.23 -1.96
C ALA A 709 -25.84 16.97 -0.65
N GLY A 710 -26.99 17.60 -0.46
CA GLY A 710 -27.84 17.44 0.73
C GLY A 710 -28.17 18.75 1.44
N THR A 711 -27.66 18.98 2.65
CA THR A 711 -28.06 20.17 3.44
C THR A 711 -27.75 21.50 2.73
N VAL A 712 -28.65 22.49 2.89
CA VAL A 712 -28.54 23.84 2.28
C VAL A 712 -27.27 24.56 2.73
N THR A 713 -26.79 24.30 3.95
CA THR A 713 -25.44 24.67 4.39
C THR A 713 -24.45 23.65 3.84
N THR A 714 -23.37 24.12 3.20
CA THR A 714 -22.30 23.34 2.57
C THR A 714 -21.56 22.42 3.56
N GLY A 715 -22.23 21.34 3.99
CA GLY A 715 -21.64 20.25 4.75
C GLY A 715 -20.71 19.41 3.87
N ILE A 716 -19.66 18.84 4.47
CA ILE A 716 -18.79 17.88 3.79
C ILE A 716 -19.59 16.58 3.56
N GLY A 717 -19.53 15.98 2.38
CA GLY A 717 -20.19 14.70 2.09
C GLY A 717 -21.56 14.82 1.41
N ILE A 718 -22.30 13.70 1.38
CA ILE A 718 -23.57 13.57 0.66
C ILE A 718 -24.67 13.06 1.61
N SER A 719 -25.83 13.72 1.65
CA SER A 719 -26.95 13.39 2.53
C SER A 719 -28.30 13.65 1.84
N ASN A 720 -29.41 13.25 2.48
CA ASN A 720 -30.78 13.51 2.01
C ASN A 720 -31.08 13.03 0.58
N TYR A 721 -30.53 11.88 0.19
CA TYR A 721 -30.81 11.28 -1.11
C TYR A 721 -31.90 10.21 -1.05
N ALA A 722 -32.60 10.02 -2.18
CA ALA A 722 -33.74 9.10 -2.24
C ALA A 722 -33.32 7.63 -2.11
N ASN A 723 -34.08 6.86 -1.33
CA ASN A 723 -33.89 5.43 -1.19
C ASN A 723 -34.72 4.66 -2.24
N PRO A 724 -34.22 3.53 -2.78
CA PRO A 724 -34.95 2.73 -3.76
C PRO A 724 -36.21 2.11 -3.14
N PHE A 725 -37.32 2.15 -3.89
CA PHE A 725 -38.58 1.51 -3.49
C PHE A 725 -39.15 1.96 -2.13
N ASP A 726 -38.77 3.14 -1.63
CA ASP A 726 -39.27 3.65 -0.35
C ASP A 726 -40.80 3.79 -0.37
N ASP A 727 -41.35 4.41 -1.42
CA ASP A 727 -42.80 4.57 -1.63
C ASP A 727 -43.54 3.22 -1.74
N TRP A 728 -42.92 2.24 -2.40
CA TRP A 728 -43.50 0.90 -2.55
C TRP A 728 -43.47 0.10 -1.24
N TRP A 729 -42.43 0.29 -0.44
CA TRP A 729 -42.26 -0.41 0.83
C TRP A 729 -43.23 0.09 1.90
N ASN A 730 -43.42 1.41 1.99
CA ASN A 730 -44.21 2.09 3.04
C ASN A 730 -45.74 1.83 2.96
N GLY A 731 -46.19 0.88 2.13
CA GLY A 731 -47.58 0.40 2.07
C GLY A 731 -47.72 -1.07 2.52
N PHE A 732 -48.60 -1.80 1.84
CA PHE A 732 -48.94 -3.21 2.11
C PHE A 732 -47.73 -4.17 2.30
N PRO A 733 -46.62 -4.07 1.53
CA PRO A 733 -45.48 -4.98 1.71
C PRO A 733 -44.83 -4.91 3.09
N SER A 734 -44.71 -3.72 3.69
CA SER A 734 -44.13 -3.55 5.02
C SER A 734 -45.05 -4.12 6.11
N GLU A 735 -46.37 -3.98 5.97
CA GLU A 735 -47.35 -4.53 6.91
C GLU A 735 -47.37 -6.06 6.87
N LEU A 736 -47.39 -6.66 5.67
CA LEU A 736 -47.33 -8.11 5.49
C LEU A 736 -46.05 -8.69 6.08
N THR A 737 -44.90 -8.06 5.81
CA THR A 737 -43.61 -8.51 6.34
C THR A 737 -43.55 -8.31 7.86
N GLY A 738 -44.13 -7.24 8.38
CA GLY A 738 -44.26 -6.98 9.81
C GLY A 738 -45.02 -8.10 10.52
N ASN A 739 -46.19 -8.46 9.98
CA ASN A 739 -47.02 -9.55 10.50
C ASN A 739 -46.30 -10.91 10.45
N LEU A 740 -45.61 -11.22 9.35
CA LEU A 740 -44.82 -12.46 9.23
C LEU A 740 -43.68 -12.55 10.24
N LEU A 741 -43.07 -11.42 10.59
CA LEU A 741 -42.01 -11.34 11.59
C LEU A 741 -42.55 -11.22 13.03
N GLY A 742 -43.88 -11.22 13.22
CA GLY A 742 -44.53 -11.05 14.52
C GLY A 742 -44.34 -9.65 15.12
N LEU A 743 -44.27 -8.62 14.28
CA LEU A 743 -44.16 -7.22 14.69
C LEU A 743 -45.55 -6.59 14.82
N ASN A 744 -45.76 -5.81 15.88
CA ASN A 744 -46.97 -4.99 16.07
C ASN A 744 -46.94 -3.67 15.26
N ALA A 745 -46.02 -3.57 14.29
CA ALA A 745 -45.75 -2.37 13.50
C ALA A 745 -45.24 -2.78 12.10
N PRO A 746 -45.36 -1.92 11.07
CA PRO A 746 -44.82 -2.21 9.75
C PRO A 746 -43.31 -2.46 9.81
N ALA A 747 -42.84 -3.39 8.97
CA ALA A 747 -41.43 -3.77 8.93
C ALA A 747 -40.56 -2.57 8.51
N PRO A 748 -39.48 -2.24 9.26
CA PRO A 748 -38.58 -1.16 8.89
C PRO A 748 -37.92 -1.38 7.52
N TYR A 749 -37.66 -0.29 6.80
CA TYR A 749 -37.02 -0.31 5.47
C TYR A 749 -35.68 -1.08 5.43
N VAL A 750 -34.93 -1.11 6.54
CA VAL A 750 -33.69 -1.90 6.68
C VAL A 750 -33.92 -3.40 6.39
N VAL A 751 -35.12 -3.94 6.63
CA VAL A 751 -35.49 -5.32 6.30
C VAL A 751 -35.51 -5.53 4.79
N LEU A 752 -36.13 -4.63 4.03
CA LEU A 752 -36.10 -4.67 2.57
C LEU A 752 -34.67 -4.61 2.06
N LEU A 753 -33.86 -3.69 2.59
CA LEU A 753 -32.47 -3.56 2.19
C LEU A 753 -31.64 -4.82 2.51
N ALA A 754 -31.91 -5.48 3.65
CA ALA A 754 -31.31 -6.76 3.97
C ALA A 754 -31.65 -7.82 2.92
N ILE A 755 -32.92 -7.94 2.52
CA ILE A 755 -33.37 -8.85 1.46
C ILE A 755 -32.67 -8.54 0.12
N ILE A 756 -32.63 -7.27 -0.28
CA ILE A 756 -31.96 -6.84 -1.51
C ILE A 756 -30.46 -7.18 -1.45
N SER A 757 -29.79 -6.90 -0.33
CA SER A 757 -28.36 -7.16 -0.20
C SER A 757 -28.01 -8.66 -0.28
N ILE A 758 -28.81 -9.54 0.35
CA ILE A 758 -28.61 -10.99 0.33
C ILE A 758 -28.90 -11.53 -1.07
N THR A 759 -29.97 -11.06 -1.72
CA THR A 759 -30.30 -11.50 -3.07
C THR A 759 -29.22 -11.07 -4.07
N CYS A 760 -28.70 -9.85 -3.96
CA CYS A 760 -27.53 -9.41 -4.73
C CYS A 760 -26.29 -10.26 -4.44
N LEU A 761 -26.00 -10.57 -3.16
CA LEU A 761 -24.87 -11.41 -2.77
C LEU A 761 -24.96 -12.81 -3.40
N ILE A 762 -26.13 -13.45 -3.32
CA ILE A 762 -26.36 -14.78 -3.90
C ILE A 762 -26.29 -14.71 -5.42
N GLY A 763 -26.92 -13.71 -6.05
CA GLY A 763 -26.89 -13.51 -7.49
C GLY A 763 -25.46 -13.35 -8.03
N VAL A 764 -24.66 -12.50 -7.39
CA VAL A 764 -23.24 -12.31 -7.74
C VAL A 764 -22.42 -13.58 -7.47
N TRP A 765 -22.70 -14.30 -6.39
CA TRP A 765 -22.02 -15.57 -6.12
C TRP A 765 -22.28 -16.62 -7.21
N LEU A 766 -23.53 -16.75 -7.67
CA LEU A 766 -23.90 -17.65 -8.77
C LEU A 766 -23.23 -17.22 -10.08
N LEU A 767 -23.27 -15.93 -10.40
CA LEU A 767 -22.59 -15.35 -11.57
C LEU A 767 -21.09 -15.66 -11.55
N LEU A 768 -20.40 -15.37 -10.44
CA LEU A 768 -18.97 -15.64 -10.31
C LEU A 768 -18.66 -17.13 -10.37
N SER A 769 -19.51 -17.99 -9.82
CA SER A 769 -19.30 -19.44 -9.88
C SER A 769 -19.34 -19.94 -11.33
N THR A 770 -20.27 -19.42 -12.14
CA THR A 770 -20.35 -19.71 -13.57
C THR A 770 -19.13 -19.17 -14.32
N ILE A 771 -18.80 -17.88 -14.14
CA ILE A 771 -17.67 -17.23 -14.83
C ILE A 771 -16.33 -17.89 -14.48
N LEU A 772 -16.10 -18.22 -13.20
CA LEU A 772 -14.84 -18.84 -12.76
C LEU A 772 -14.70 -20.31 -13.16
N SER A 773 -15.81 -20.98 -13.49
CA SER A 773 -15.80 -22.33 -14.07
C SER A 773 -15.51 -22.35 -15.57
N SER A 774 -15.68 -21.21 -16.24
CA SER A 774 -15.44 -21.04 -17.68
C SER A 774 -13.94 -21.04 -18.04
N PRO A 775 -13.57 -21.13 -19.34
CA PRO A 775 -12.18 -21.02 -19.78
C PRO A 775 -11.48 -19.74 -19.31
N TRP A 776 -12.19 -18.62 -19.24
CA TRP A 776 -11.65 -17.35 -18.76
C TRP A 776 -11.18 -17.45 -17.30
N GLY A 777 -11.96 -18.11 -16.43
CA GLY A 777 -11.57 -18.36 -15.05
C GLY A 777 -10.30 -19.21 -14.91
N ARG A 778 -10.07 -20.15 -15.84
CA ARG A 778 -8.81 -20.94 -15.86
C ARG A 778 -7.60 -20.10 -16.26
N ILE A 779 -7.76 -19.19 -17.23
CA ILE A 779 -6.71 -18.25 -17.64
C ILE A 779 -6.35 -17.31 -16.48
N LEU A 780 -7.33 -16.83 -15.73
CA LEU A 780 -7.06 -15.98 -14.56
C LEU A 780 -6.21 -16.70 -13.51
N ARG A 781 -6.51 -17.99 -13.26
CA ARG A 781 -5.71 -18.81 -12.34
C ARG A 781 -4.30 -19.06 -12.88
N SER A 782 -4.13 -19.31 -14.18
CA SER A 782 -2.78 -19.48 -14.76
C SER A 782 -1.96 -18.20 -14.64
N ILE A 783 -2.57 -17.02 -14.86
CA ILE A 783 -1.91 -15.71 -14.65
C ILE A 783 -1.47 -15.54 -13.19
N ARG A 784 -2.28 -15.98 -12.22
CA ARG A 784 -1.94 -15.91 -10.80
C ARG A 784 -0.74 -16.78 -10.44
N GLU A 785 -0.71 -18.01 -10.96
CA GLU A 785 0.37 -18.96 -10.65
C GLU A 785 1.68 -18.55 -11.32
N ASP A 786 1.65 -18.27 -12.63
CA ASP A 786 2.81 -17.76 -13.36
C ASP A 786 2.36 -16.93 -14.58
N GLU A 787 2.53 -15.62 -14.43
CA GLU A 787 2.21 -14.64 -15.47
C GLU A 787 3.04 -14.86 -16.75
N LEU A 788 4.33 -15.16 -16.61
CA LEU A 788 5.23 -15.35 -17.75
C LEU A 788 4.86 -16.60 -18.52
N VAL A 789 4.59 -17.72 -17.85
CA VAL A 789 4.16 -18.97 -18.50
C VAL A 789 2.84 -18.76 -19.25
N SER A 790 1.87 -18.08 -18.62
CA SER A 790 0.60 -17.77 -19.28
C SER A 790 0.79 -16.91 -20.55
N GLN A 791 1.78 -16.02 -20.56
CA GLN A 791 2.14 -15.21 -21.72
C GLN A 791 2.73 -16.04 -22.86
N HIS A 792 3.57 -17.03 -22.55
CA HIS A 792 4.16 -17.94 -23.54
C HIS A 792 3.11 -18.85 -24.20
N HIS A 793 2.01 -19.14 -23.49
CA HIS A 793 0.83 -19.81 -24.06
C HIS A 793 -0.03 -18.92 -24.97
N GLY A 794 0.36 -17.66 -25.20
CA GLY A 794 -0.31 -16.75 -26.12
C GLY A 794 -1.47 -15.95 -25.51
N HIS A 795 -1.68 -16.01 -24.19
CA HIS A 795 -2.73 -15.24 -23.53
C HIS A 795 -2.28 -13.79 -23.29
N ASN A 796 -3.15 -12.84 -23.64
CA ASN A 796 -2.91 -11.43 -23.36
C ASN A 796 -3.24 -11.11 -21.89
N ILE A 797 -2.21 -11.08 -21.05
CA ILE A 797 -2.38 -10.86 -19.62
C ILE A 797 -3.05 -9.51 -19.32
N LEU A 798 -2.69 -8.45 -20.05
CA LEU A 798 -3.19 -7.10 -19.77
C LEU A 798 -4.71 -7.04 -19.93
N THR A 799 -5.26 -7.61 -21.00
CA THR A 799 -6.71 -7.61 -21.23
C THR A 799 -7.44 -8.45 -20.20
N HIS A 800 -6.88 -9.61 -19.82
CA HIS A 800 -7.50 -10.46 -18.80
C HIS A 800 -7.48 -9.83 -17.40
N LYS A 801 -6.37 -9.17 -17.03
CA LYS A 801 -6.27 -8.37 -15.80
C LYS A 801 -7.25 -7.19 -15.83
N ALA A 802 -7.37 -6.48 -16.96
CA ALA A 802 -8.32 -5.37 -17.14
C ALA A 802 -9.78 -5.81 -17.02
N MET A 803 -10.17 -6.89 -17.69
CA MET A 803 -11.51 -7.47 -17.58
C MET A 803 -11.82 -7.90 -16.13
N SER A 804 -10.84 -8.51 -15.45
CA SER A 804 -11.03 -8.91 -14.05
C SER A 804 -11.17 -7.70 -13.13
N LEU A 805 -10.41 -6.63 -13.38
CA LEU A 805 -10.49 -5.42 -12.56
C LEU A 805 -11.81 -4.69 -12.78
N ALA A 806 -12.29 -4.62 -14.02
CA ALA A 806 -13.58 -4.04 -14.36
C ALA A 806 -14.75 -4.81 -13.70
N LEU A 807 -14.75 -6.14 -13.81
CA LEU A 807 -15.78 -6.99 -13.19
C LEU A 807 -15.77 -6.87 -11.66
N GLY A 808 -14.60 -6.88 -11.02
CA GLY A 808 -14.52 -6.71 -9.58
C GLY A 808 -14.87 -5.29 -9.14
N ALA A 809 -14.52 -4.25 -9.91
CA ALA A 809 -14.93 -2.88 -9.64
C ALA A 809 -16.45 -2.69 -9.72
N ALA A 810 -17.11 -3.33 -10.71
CA ALA A 810 -18.57 -3.37 -10.81
C ALA A 810 -19.23 -3.97 -9.56
N ILE A 811 -18.70 -5.11 -9.07
CA ILE A 811 -19.21 -5.77 -7.86
C ILE A 811 -18.99 -4.90 -6.61
N ALA A 812 -17.82 -4.26 -6.51
CA ALA A 812 -17.50 -3.35 -5.39
C ALA A 812 -18.41 -2.10 -5.41
N ALA A 813 -18.70 -1.54 -6.58
CA ALA A 813 -19.61 -0.40 -6.70
C ALA A 813 -21.04 -0.76 -6.31
N LEU A 814 -21.51 -1.96 -6.64
CA LEU A 814 -22.79 -2.47 -6.15
C LEU A 814 -22.81 -2.56 -4.62
N ALA A 815 -21.72 -3.02 -3.98
CA ALA A 815 -21.60 -2.99 -2.52
C ALA A 815 -21.65 -1.56 -1.96
N GLY A 816 -21.01 -0.60 -2.64
CA GLY A 816 -21.04 0.82 -2.28
C GLY A 816 -22.42 1.45 -2.38
N ALA A 817 -23.17 1.14 -3.44
CA ALA A 817 -24.55 1.58 -3.63
C ALA A 817 -25.45 1.10 -2.48
N LEU A 818 -25.36 -0.19 -2.12
CA LEU A 818 -26.09 -0.76 -0.98
C LEU A 818 -25.65 -0.14 0.35
N TRP A 819 -24.37 0.18 0.51
CA TRP A 819 -23.85 0.85 1.70
C TRP A 819 -24.40 2.28 1.85
N ALA A 820 -24.51 3.03 0.75
CA ALA A 820 -25.13 4.35 0.74
C ALA A 820 -26.59 4.25 1.22
N TRP A 821 -27.38 3.36 0.61
CA TRP A 821 -28.78 3.14 1.00
C TRP A 821 -28.96 2.70 2.47
N LEU A 822 -27.97 2.01 3.05
CA LEU A 822 -28.03 1.59 4.45
C LEU A 822 -27.80 2.74 5.43
N ASN A 823 -26.89 3.66 5.13
CA ASN A 823 -26.45 4.69 6.06
C ASN A 823 -27.06 6.07 5.81
N THR A 824 -27.74 6.25 4.66
CA THR A 824 -28.43 7.47 4.21
C THR A 824 -27.58 8.75 4.18
N ASN A 825 -26.29 8.63 4.48
CA ASN A 825 -25.30 9.69 4.50
C ASN A 825 -23.93 9.11 4.13
N ILE A 826 -23.16 9.87 3.36
CA ILE A 826 -21.86 9.48 2.83
C ILE A 826 -20.84 10.52 3.28
N TRP A 827 -20.09 10.19 4.32
CA TRP A 827 -19.05 11.04 4.90
C TRP A 827 -17.66 10.52 4.52
N PRO A 828 -16.67 11.36 4.19
CA PRO A 828 -15.34 10.90 3.78
C PRO A 828 -14.70 9.86 4.73
N ASP A 829 -14.99 9.91 6.02
CA ASP A 829 -14.48 8.94 7.00
C ASP A 829 -14.89 7.47 6.73
N PHE A 830 -15.98 7.20 6.00
CA PHE A 830 -16.32 5.81 5.62
C PHE A 830 -15.24 5.19 4.71
N MET A 831 -14.50 6.01 3.97
CA MET A 831 -13.41 5.58 3.09
C MET A 831 -12.08 5.46 3.82
N ASN A 832 -12.03 5.74 5.12
CA ASN A 832 -10.83 5.59 5.92
C ASN A 832 -10.33 4.13 5.82
N PRO A 833 -9.08 3.89 5.35
CA PRO A 833 -8.57 2.53 5.11
C PRO A 833 -8.67 1.62 6.34
N VAL A 834 -8.56 2.19 7.53
CA VAL A 834 -8.61 1.49 8.82
C VAL A 834 -10.00 0.96 9.12
N ARG A 835 -11.03 1.77 8.84
CA ARG A 835 -12.41 1.45 9.19
C ARG A 835 -13.04 0.48 8.21
N THR A 836 -12.67 0.53 6.93
CA THR A 836 -13.39 -0.23 5.89
C THR A 836 -12.50 -1.18 5.11
N THR A 837 -11.47 -0.68 4.41
CA THR A 837 -10.63 -1.51 3.52
C THR A 837 -9.97 -2.67 4.26
N PHE A 838 -9.45 -2.40 5.45
CA PHE A 838 -8.77 -3.37 6.28
C PHE A 838 -9.73 -4.43 6.84
N LEU A 839 -10.98 -4.06 7.13
CA LEU A 839 -12.03 -5.03 7.49
C LEU A 839 -12.40 -5.93 6.31
N ILE A 840 -12.49 -5.39 5.09
CA ILE A 840 -12.72 -6.18 3.87
C ILE A 840 -11.56 -7.16 3.64
N TRP A 841 -10.31 -6.72 3.88
CA TRP A 841 -9.14 -7.59 3.82
C TRP A 841 -9.17 -8.66 4.92
N ALA A 842 -9.54 -8.32 6.15
CA ALA A 842 -9.71 -9.28 7.23
C ALA A 842 -10.74 -10.36 6.85
N ALA A 843 -11.90 -9.95 6.32
CA ALA A 843 -12.92 -10.87 5.83
C ALA A 843 -12.37 -11.79 4.72
N TYR A 844 -11.63 -11.25 3.76
CA TYR A 844 -11.00 -12.03 2.69
C TYR A 844 -9.96 -13.04 3.21
N ILE A 845 -9.06 -12.62 4.12
CA ILE A 845 -7.99 -13.47 4.65
C ILE A 845 -8.57 -14.59 5.52
N VAL A 846 -9.47 -14.22 6.45
CA VAL A 846 -10.13 -15.16 7.35
C VAL A 846 -10.98 -16.13 6.54
N GLY A 847 -11.73 -15.64 5.56
CA GLY A 847 -12.55 -16.47 4.67
C GLY A 847 -11.75 -17.49 3.87
N GLY A 848 -10.60 -17.09 3.33
CA GLY A 848 -9.65 -17.96 2.63
C GLY A 848 -9.52 -17.64 1.14
N ARG A 849 -8.27 -17.49 0.69
CA ARG A 849 -7.93 -17.05 -0.67
C ARG A 849 -8.52 -17.99 -1.72
N GLY A 850 -9.18 -17.43 -2.73
CA GLY A 850 -9.66 -18.17 -3.91
C GLY A 850 -10.97 -18.95 -3.69
N ASN A 851 -11.63 -18.81 -2.54
CA ASN A 851 -12.89 -19.50 -2.24
C ASN A 851 -14.02 -18.52 -1.91
N ASN A 852 -15.01 -18.41 -2.82
CA ASN A 852 -16.17 -17.54 -2.62
C ASN A 852 -17.00 -17.96 -1.38
N ARG A 853 -17.10 -19.25 -1.05
CA ARG A 853 -17.83 -19.70 0.16
C ARG A 853 -17.17 -19.15 1.42
N GLY A 854 -15.84 -19.13 1.42
CA GLY A 854 -15.01 -18.51 2.45
C GLY A 854 -15.32 -17.05 2.65
N MET A 855 -15.47 -16.27 1.56
CA MET A 855 -15.72 -14.84 1.63
C MET A 855 -16.99 -14.48 2.41
N ILE A 856 -18.06 -15.27 2.25
CA ILE A 856 -19.32 -15.06 2.98
C ILE A 856 -19.10 -15.27 4.48
N ILE A 857 -18.44 -16.37 4.87
CA ILE A 857 -18.14 -16.67 6.28
C ILE A 857 -17.22 -15.60 6.88
N GLY A 858 -16.21 -15.16 6.12
CA GLY A 858 -15.31 -14.09 6.53
C GLY A 858 -16.03 -12.76 6.73
N ALA A 859 -16.87 -12.35 5.79
CA ALA A 859 -17.68 -11.13 5.91
C ALA A 859 -18.62 -11.20 7.10
N PHE A 860 -19.30 -12.34 7.28
CA PHE A 860 -20.20 -12.57 8.41
C PHE A 860 -19.46 -12.44 9.75
N LEU A 861 -18.29 -13.09 9.89
CA LEU A 861 -17.48 -13.01 11.11
C LEU A 861 -17.10 -11.56 11.44
N ILE A 862 -16.60 -10.80 10.45
CA ILE A 862 -16.20 -9.40 10.67
C ILE A 862 -17.39 -8.51 11.05
N VAL A 863 -18.55 -8.69 10.43
CA VAL A 863 -19.77 -7.94 10.75
C VAL A 863 -20.28 -8.26 12.16
N ILE A 864 -20.25 -9.53 12.59
CA ILE A 864 -20.60 -9.88 13.98
C ILE A 864 -19.64 -9.21 14.95
N VAL A 865 -18.32 -9.27 14.70
CA VAL A 865 -17.32 -8.64 15.56
C VAL A 865 -17.62 -7.15 15.71
N GLU A 866 -17.86 -6.44 14.60
CA GLU A 866 -18.23 -5.03 14.64
C GLU A 866 -19.49 -4.77 15.48
N PHE A 867 -20.53 -5.59 15.29
CA PHE A 867 -21.77 -5.44 16.02
C PHE A 867 -21.62 -5.68 17.53
N VAL A 868 -20.91 -6.73 17.93
CA VAL A 868 -20.62 -7.05 19.34
C VAL A 868 -19.90 -5.88 20.01
N PHE A 869 -18.88 -5.32 19.36
CA PHE A 869 -18.16 -4.16 19.89
C PHE A 869 -19.02 -2.90 20.02
N ASN A 870 -19.94 -2.66 19.08
CA ASN A 870 -20.89 -1.56 19.19
C ASN A 870 -21.84 -1.74 20.39
N ILE A 871 -22.30 -2.97 20.66
CA ILE A 871 -23.10 -3.27 21.87
C ILE A 871 -22.26 -3.05 23.13
N LEU A 872 -21.02 -3.52 23.17
CA LEU A 872 -20.13 -3.31 24.32
C LEU A 872 -19.98 -1.80 24.60
N VAL A 873 -19.79 -0.96 23.58
CA VAL A 873 -19.73 0.51 23.76
C VAL A 873 -21.02 1.05 24.39
N VAL A 874 -22.18 0.61 23.91
CA VAL A 874 -23.48 1.06 24.45
C VAL A 874 -23.71 0.55 25.88
N SER A 875 -23.24 -0.64 26.23
CA SER A 875 -23.42 -1.25 27.57
C SER A 875 -22.81 -0.45 28.73
N ARG A 876 -21.90 0.48 28.43
CA ARG A 876 -21.35 1.42 29.42
C ARG A 876 -22.38 2.45 29.92
N GLY A 877 -23.48 2.64 29.20
CA GLY A 877 -24.49 3.65 29.53
C GLY A 877 -25.33 3.34 30.79
N GLY A 878 -25.34 2.08 31.26
CA GLY A 878 -26.09 1.70 32.46
C GLY A 878 -25.91 0.23 32.86
N ALA A 879 -25.99 -0.04 34.17
CA ALA A 879 -25.74 -1.37 34.74
C ALA A 879 -26.75 -2.45 34.33
N SER A 880 -27.96 -2.05 33.94
CA SER A 880 -29.00 -2.96 33.46
C SER A 880 -28.83 -3.39 32.00
N LEU A 881 -27.83 -2.86 31.28
CA LEU A 881 -27.64 -3.14 29.86
C LEU A 881 -26.92 -4.48 29.65
N PRO A 882 -27.27 -5.24 28.59
CA PRO A 882 -26.57 -6.47 28.25
C PRO A 882 -25.06 -6.24 28.03
N PHE A 883 -24.24 -7.18 28.50
CA PHE A 883 -22.77 -7.12 28.48
C PHE A 883 -22.12 -6.04 29.37
N HIS A 884 -22.87 -5.34 30.24
CA HIS A 884 -22.30 -4.37 31.17
C HIS A 884 -21.19 -4.97 32.05
N ASP A 885 -21.40 -6.15 32.63
CA ASP A 885 -20.39 -6.80 33.47
C ASP A 885 -19.13 -7.15 32.69
N VAL A 886 -19.28 -7.55 31.42
CA VAL A 886 -18.15 -7.85 30.53
C VAL A 886 -17.36 -6.59 30.22
N THR A 887 -18.04 -5.47 29.95
CA THR A 887 -17.35 -4.20 29.66
C THR A 887 -16.71 -3.59 30.88
N ALA A 888 -17.39 -3.62 32.03
CA ALA A 888 -16.81 -3.22 33.31
C ALA A 888 -15.57 -4.06 33.65
N TYR A 889 -15.63 -5.38 33.41
CA TYR A 889 -14.48 -6.26 33.60
C TYR A 889 -13.31 -5.91 32.66
N LEU A 890 -13.59 -5.69 31.37
CA LEU A 890 -12.55 -5.25 30.41
C LEU A 890 -11.95 -3.89 30.79
N ASP A 891 -12.76 -2.95 31.25
CA ASP A 891 -12.32 -1.65 31.75
C ASP A 891 -11.44 -1.81 32.99
N SER A 892 -11.79 -2.72 33.91
CA SER A 892 -10.97 -3.01 35.10
C SER A 892 -9.63 -3.65 34.77
N ILE A 893 -9.58 -4.61 33.82
CA ILE A 893 -8.33 -5.20 33.34
C ILE A 893 -7.46 -4.14 32.68
N PHE A 894 -8.07 -3.27 31.87
CA PHE A 894 -7.33 -2.22 31.19
C PHE A 894 -6.79 -1.18 32.17
N ALA A 895 -7.59 -0.77 33.16
CA ALA A 895 -7.15 0.11 34.23
C ALA A 895 -5.97 -0.52 35.00
N TRP A 896 -6.08 -1.79 35.40
CA TRP A 896 -5.00 -2.54 36.05
C TRP A 896 -3.73 -2.61 35.17
N LEU A 897 -3.88 -2.87 33.87
CA LEU A 897 -2.74 -2.93 32.95
C LEU A 897 -2.03 -1.57 32.83
N ILE A 898 -2.77 -0.47 32.79
CA ILE A 898 -2.19 0.87 32.64
C ILE A 898 -1.64 1.42 33.95
N GLN A 899 -2.36 1.24 35.06
CA GLN A 899 -2.01 1.81 36.35
C GLN A 899 -0.98 0.95 37.09
N ASP A 900 -1.20 -0.35 37.22
CA ASP A 900 -0.32 -1.23 38.00
C ASP A 900 0.88 -1.72 37.18
N VAL A 901 0.63 -2.37 36.04
CA VAL A 901 1.73 -2.89 35.19
C VAL A 901 2.44 -1.74 34.47
N GLY A 902 1.67 -0.82 33.91
CA GLY A 902 2.18 0.36 33.23
C GLY A 902 2.89 1.32 34.17
N GLY A 903 2.43 1.48 35.41
CA GLY A 903 3.08 2.31 36.43
C GLY A 903 4.48 1.84 36.83
N LEU A 904 4.85 0.58 36.54
CA LEU A 904 6.23 0.10 36.72
C LEU A 904 7.20 0.67 35.67
N ILE A 905 6.67 1.09 34.51
CA ILE A 905 7.46 1.52 33.35
C ILE A 905 7.32 3.02 33.11
N TRP A 906 6.13 3.57 33.33
CA TRP A 906 5.78 4.96 33.06
C TRP A 906 5.65 5.77 34.35
N SER A 907 5.96 7.06 34.28
CA SER A 907 5.68 7.99 35.38
C SER A 907 4.17 8.15 35.59
N ALA A 908 3.78 8.45 36.84
CA ALA A 908 2.40 8.77 37.18
C ALA A 908 1.89 9.97 36.36
N GLN A 909 2.75 10.96 36.09
CA GLN A 909 2.42 12.12 35.27
C GLN A 909 2.06 11.73 33.82
N SER A 910 2.78 10.79 33.20
CA SER A 910 2.49 10.31 31.85
C SER A 910 1.11 9.62 31.75
N ILE A 911 0.61 9.07 32.85
CA ILE A 911 -0.73 8.47 32.91
C ILE A 911 -1.78 9.57 33.13
N ALA A 912 -1.54 10.48 34.08
CA ALA A 912 -2.46 11.56 34.41
C ALA A 912 -2.72 12.53 33.24
N GLU A 913 -1.69 12.87 32.46
CA GLU A 913 -1.82 13.76 31.29
C GLU A 913 -2.70 13.16 30.18
N VAL A 914 -2.67 11.83 30.03
CA VAL A 914 -3.50 11.14 29.05
C VAL A 914 -4.92 10.89 29.57
N PHE A 915 -5.04 10.59 30.87
CA PHE A 915 -6.31 10.25 31.53
C PHE A 915 -6.67 11.27 32.63
N PRO A 916 -7.03 12.51 32.27
CA PRO A 916 -7.18 13.62 33.22
C PRO A 916 -8.35 13.45 34.21
N ARG A 917 -9.33 12.57 33.91
CA ARG A 917 -10.50 12.32 34.78
C ARG A 917 -10.30 11.19 35.79
N SER A 918 -9.08 10.68 36.00
CA SER A 918 -8.75 9.49 36.81
C SER A 918 -9.40 8.16 36.40
N ASN A 919 -10.46 8.19 35.58
CA ASN A 919 -11.08 7.02 34.98
C ASN A 919 -10.32 6.57 33.73
N VAL A 920 -9.52 5.51 33.87
CA VAL A 920 -8.82 4.84 32.77
C VAL A 920 -9.80 3.87 32.10
N LEU A 921 -10.47 4.33 31.05
CA LEU A 921 -11.43 3.51 30.29
C LEU A 921 -10.77 2.95 29.02
N LEU A 922 -11.10 1.70 28.69
CA LEU A 922 -10.63 1.05 27.48
C LEU A 922 -11.30 1.66 26.24
N SER A 923 -10.54 1.99 25.20
CA SER A 923 -11.15 2.31 23.90
C SER A 923 -11.60 1.03 23.19
N LEU A 924 -12.87 0.66 23.35
CA LEU A 924 -13.46 -0.53 22.70
C LEU A 924 -13.35 -0.50 21.15
N PRO A 925 -13.54 0.63 20.45
CA PRO A 925 -13.28 0.69 19.01
C PRO A 925 -11.83 0.38 18.65
N SER A 926 -10.88 0.77 19.49
CA SER A 926 -9.46 0.49 19.30
C SER A 926 -9.13 -0.96 19.65
N LEU A 927 -9.75 -1.54 20.69
CA LEU A 927 -9.65 -2.97 21.00
C LEU A 927 -10.15 -3.82 19.82
N LYS A 928 -11.28 -3.43 19.19
CA LYS A 928 -11.78 -4.06 17.96
C LYS A 928 -10.68 -4.07 16.88
N LEU A 929 -10.04 -2.92 16.64
CA LEU A 929 -8.97 -2.81 15.65
C LEU A 929 -7.77 -3.72 15.97
N ALA A 930 -7.35 -3.79 17.24
CA ALA A 930 -6.29 -4.70 17.68
C ALA A 930 -6.64 -6.16 17.40
N LEU A 931 -7.86 -6.57 17.75
CA LEU A 931 -8.32 -7.94 17.54
C LEU A 931 -8.42 -8.29 16.06
N VAL A 932 -8.90 -7.39 15.21
CA VAL A 932 -8.91 -7.61 13.76
C VAL A 932 -7.48 -7.83 13.24
N GLY A 933 -6.54 -6.97 13.63
CA GLY A 933 -5.13 -7.14 13.26
C GLY A 933 -4.54 -8.46 13.76
N LEU A 934 -4.85 -8.86 14.99
CA LEU A 934 -4.42 -10.14 15.57
C LEU A 934 -5.06 -11.32 14.86
N VAL A 935 -6.34 -11.26 14.51
CA VAL A 935 -7.04 -12.29 13.75
C VAL A 935 -6.39 -12.48 12.38
N ILE A 936 -6.02 -11.40 11.69
CA ILE A 936 -5.27 -11.49 10.42
C ILE A 936 -3.94 -12.23 10.65
N ILE A 937 -3.15 -11.82 11.64
CA ILE A 937 -1.83 -12.41 11.92
C ILE A 937 -1.99 -13.90 12.29
N VAL A 938 -2.88 -14.23 13.22
CA VAL A 938 -3.11 -15.60 13.69
C VAL A 938 -3.69 -16.47 12.58
N ALA A 939 -4.60 -15.95 11.75
CA ALA A 939 -5.12 -16.68 10.60
C ALA A 939 -3.98 -17.07 9.65
N LEU A 940 -3.13 -16.12 9.28
CA LEU A 940 -1.99 -16.37 8.39
C LEU A 940 -0.94 -17.31 9.03
N LEU A 941 -0.69 -17.19 10.33
CA LEU A 941 0.24 -18.05 11.05
C LEU A 941 -0.30 -19.47 11.26
N SER A 942 -1.60 -19.65 11.44
CA SER A 942 -2.23 -20.96 11.64
C SER A 942 -2.47 -21.69 10.32
N SER A 943 -3.14 -21.01 9.38
CA SER A 943 -3.46 -21.51 8.04
C SER A 943 -3.23 -20.40 7.03
N SER A 944 -2.11 -20.43 6.31
CA SER A 944 -1.80 -19.45 5.27
C SER A 944 -2.86 -19.37 4.15
N LYS A 945 -3.77 -20.34 4.07
CA LYS A 945 -4.87 -20.41 3.11
C LYS A 945 -6.24 -19.94 3.65
N GLY A 946 -6.34 -19.57 4.94
CA GLY A 946 -7.57 -19.14 5.61
C GLY A 946 -8.44 -20.28 6.17
N LEU A 947 -9.69 -19.97 6.58
CA LEU A 947 -10.64 -20.93 7.15
C LEU A 947 -11.18 -21.93 6.12
N LEU A 948 -11.60 -21.44 4.96
CA LEU A 948 -12.08 -22.23 3.83
C LEU A 948 -11.15 -22.03 2.62
N PRO A 949 -10.09 -22.86 2.50
CA PRO A 949 -9.10 -22.72 1.43
C PRO A 949 -9.69 -22.96 0.03
N GLU A 950 -8.97 -22.53 -1.01
CA GLU A 950 -9.32 -22.85 -2.39
C GLU A 950 -9.38 -24.36 -2.62
N VAL A 951 -10.46 -24.82 -3.24
CA VAL A 951 -10.63 -26.22 -3.66
C VAL A 951 -10.00 -26.39 -5.04
N PRO A 952 -8.90 -27.15 -5.18
CA PRO A 952 -8.28 -27.39 -6.49
C PRO A 952 -9.21 -28.24 -7.35
N ASN A 953 -9.71 -27.67 -8.44
CA ASN A 953 -10.56 -28.39 -9.38
C ASN A 953 -9.66 -29.17 -10.35
N ARG A 954 -9.45 -30.46 -10.08
CA ARG A 954 -8.82 -31.35 -11.08
C ARG A 954 -9.89 -31.74 -12.11
N PRO A 955 -9.64 -31.57 -13.42
CA PRO A 955 -10.55 -32.14 -14.42
C PRO A 955 -10.69 -33.63 -14.12
N LYS A 956 -11.93 -34.14 -14.10
CA LYS A 956 -12.18 -35.57 -13.92
C LYS A 956 -11.40 -36.28 -15.02
N ARG A 957 -10.36 -37.02 -14.67
CA ARG A 957 -9.71 -37.93 -15.60
C ARG A 957 -10.80 -38.87 -16.11
N THR A 958 -10.94 -38.98 -17.42
CA THR A 958 -11.76 -40.02 -18.04
C THR A 958 -11.07 -41.37 -17.81
N GLU A 959 -11.07 -41.86 -16.58
CA GLU A 959 -10.53 -43.19 -16.22
C GLU A 959 -11.38 -44.32 -16.83
N ASN A 960 -12.52 -44.02 -17.44
CA ASN A 960 -13.42 -45.02 -18.00
C ASN A 960 -13.21 -45.36 -19.47
N ARG A 961 -12.22 -44.79 -20.18
CA ARG A 961 -11.95 -45.23 -21.57
C ARG A 961 -11.33 -46.63 -21.64
N HIS A 962 -10.53 -47.03 -20.66
CA HIS A 962 -10.02 -48.41 -20.59
C HIS A 962 -11.04 -49.41 -20.03
N GLU A 963 -11.92 -49.00 -19.12
CA GLU A 963 -13.03 -49.86 -18.64
C GLU A 963 -14.17 -50.01 -19.66
N GLN A 964 -14.40 -49.02 -20.54
CA GLN A 964 -15.35 -49.17 -21.65
C GLN A 964 -14.74 -49.96 -22.83
N ALA A 965 -13.44 -49.85 -23.08
CA ALA A 965 -12.77 -50.67 -24.11
C ALA A 965 -12.76 -52.16 -23.72
N THR A 966 -12.57 -52.48 -22.44
CA THR A 966 -12.60 -53.86 -21.94
C THR A 966 -14.02 -54.43 -21.84
N LYS A 967 -15.06 -53.59 -21.70
CA LYS A 967 -16.47 -54.03 -21.76
C LYS A 967 -17.05 -54.17 -23.17
N ASN A 968 -16.45 -53.53 -24.17
CA ASN A 968 -16.94 -53.56 -25.55
C ASN A 968 -16.28 -54.61 -26.45
N GLY A 969 -15.48 -55.54 -25.89
CA GLY A 969 -15.06 -56.73 -26.61
C GLY A 969 -14.37 -56.47 -27.95
N VAL A 970 -13.53 -55.43 -28.03
CA VAL A 970 -12.63 -55.24 -29.18
C VAL A 970 -11.23 -55.61 -28.71
N VAL A 971 -10.95 -56.90 -28.85
CA VAL A 971 -9.61 -57.48 -28.89
C VAL A 971 -9.28 -57.67 -30.38
N ASP A 972 -8.04 -57.35 -30.73
CA ASP A 972 -7.34 -57.56 -32.01
C ASP A 972 -7.64 -56.59 -33.18
N GLU A 973 -6.80 -55.54 -33.32
CA GLU A 973 -5.66 -55.47 -34.27
C GLU A 973 -4.73 -54.29 -33.92
#